data_AF-A0AAD2HGT4-F1
#
_entry.id   AF-A0AAD2HGT4-F1
#
_cell.length_a   1.000
_cell.length_b   1.000
_cell.length_c   1.000
_cell.angle_alpha   90.00
_cell.angle_beta   90.00
_cell.angle_gamma   90.00
#
_symmetry.space_group_name_H-M   'P 1'
#
loop_
_entity.id
_entity.type
_entity.pdbx_description
1 polymer ?
#
loop_
_entity_poly.entity_id
_entity_poly.type
_entity_poly.pdbx_seq_one_letter_code
_entity_poly.pdbx_strand_id
1 'polypeptide(L)'
;MACNDKQGVFEPITLPCGRTVPNRLVALYEHLAHLFGGPPNRHHLSLYSQWAAFEWGMVITGNVNISPHHLTLARDLVLPSQHDAAGAEAFRALAKVMRGNGNRLAIMQLNHAGRQSPNVLGGRTPFAPPLGPSSIRVGSEHPATTDSQRMPTKGMLASLINWLMFQVPREMSLDDIDKVVDEFVRGAKLAVDTGFDGVELHAAHGYLLAQFMSSKSNQRTDDYSAQELKLLHRIADGIRMSVPSDFVLGIKINSADYSTSETTLVFEHFRTIASWGLFDFIEISGGDYENPGSTLFTYQRHLSQCSPRTDFITSRLSSRQATFATFSQSAMQIVEGLPKPPLILLTGGLNSPNLLHSVLSSHHAHLLGIGRSAVLRPDIPEILRACSDWESNELFARDPDLQAGTLRRVFDLLPPIKLIGAGVKMAWYTIGMRRLVGLPQEPKCGLRGFPPVDYSAGAVRSVIVMWAWFEPELGAIAPNIHRFWLRVIAMIATGIMLAAAVSLPRPPGLHHHSSLNTFLFLEMLSVHSLIAACLFLRTFAAPTPEPWKNAPTKCDLTAVEMNLPANQTALLAPMRPPHFVALGLGFQNYTCNPSTSTYSSIGAVALLFDISCMDKAPASTSIQQSAFDAWSRAAPTITLQAVLASVGTNALLGSHYFVPSPTGTGISPEWDFSVPSHNTSAIVIGTKVGNIPAPNNSTANVDWLAVNGVQGSLASQVFRIDTVGGQPPTSCAAGSANISVKYTAKYFLY
;
A
#
# COMPACT_ATOMS: atom_id res chain seq x y z
N MET A 1 13.34 -21.66 -19.95
CA MET A 1 14.37 -22.02 -18.95
C MET A 1 13.64 -22.68 -17.78
N ALA A 2 14.08 -23.87 -17.39
CA ALA A 2 13.28 -24.87 -16.68
C ALA A 2 13.12 -24.60 -15.18
N CYS A 3 12.04 -25.12 -14.57
CA CYS A 3 11.75 -25.13 -13.13
C CYS A 3 12.91 -25.52 -12.20
N ASN A 4 13.91 -26.23 -12.72
CA ASN A 4 15.01 -26.77 -11.93
C ASN A 4 15.94 -25.70 -11.34
N ASP A 5 16.02 -24.49 -11.92
CA ASP A 5 16.92 -23.42 -11.43
C ASP A 5 16.37 -22.67 -10.19
N LYS A 6 15.26 -23.10 -9.59
CA LYS A 6 14.54 -22.34 -8.55
C LYS A 6 14.26 -23.13 -7.24
N GLN A 7 15.06 -24.15 -6.94
CA GLN A 7 14.91 -25.11 -5.81
C GLN A 7 14.90 -24.48 -4.40
N GLY A 8 15.55 -23.32 -4.20
CA GLY A 8 15.76 -22.76 -2.86
C GLY A 8 14.52 -22.38 -2.05
N VAL A 9 13.35 -22.17 -2.67
CA VAL A 9 12.11 -21.79 -1.95
C VAL A 9 11.53 -22.96 -1.14
N PHE A 10 11.65 -24.19 -1.65
CA PHE A 10 11.10 -25.40 -1.00
C PHE A 10 12.14 -26.18 -0.21
N GLU A 11 13.37 -25.70 -0.14
CA GLU A 11 14.39 -26.29 0.70
C GLU A 11 14.08 -26.03 2.18
N PRO A 12 14.12 -27.09 3.02
CA PRO A 12 13.96 -26.92 4.46
C PRO A 12 15.11 -26.11 5.03
N ILE A 13 14.86 -25.43 6.15
CA ILE A 13 15.89 -24.67 6.88
C ILE A 13 15.69 -24.84 8.38
N THR A 14 16.79 -25.04 9.10
CA THR A 14 16.76 -25.27 10.56
C THR A 14 17.01 -23.98 11.31
N LEU A 15 16.15 -23.71 12.28
CA LEU A 15 16.25 -22.59 13.21
C LEU A 15 17.32 -22.87 14.29
N PRO A 16 17.89 -21.84 14.92
CA PRO A 16 18.89 -22.01 15.98
C PRO A 16 18.44 -22.84 17.20
N CYS A 17 17.13 -22.92 17.47
CA CYS A 17 16.56 -23.79 18.50
C CYS A 17 16.44 -25.27 18.08
N GLY A 18 16.77 -25.61 16.83
CA GLY A 18 16.78 -26.99 16.30
C GLY A 18 15.50 -27.40 15.57
N ARG A 19 14.45 -26.58 15.56
CA ARG A 19 13.23 -26.84 14.76
C ARG A 19 13.51 -26.58 13.28
N THR A 20 12.96 -27.42 12.41
CA THR A 20 13.11 -27.27 10.96
C THR A 20 11.83 -26.70 10.35
N VAL A 21 11.97 -25.61 9.59
CA VAL A 21 10.92 -25.09 8.72
C VAL A 21 10.97 -25.90 7.41
N PRO A 22 9.88 -26.55 6.97
CA PRO A 22 9.92 -27.47 5.83
C PRO A 22 10.07 -26.78 4.47
N ASN A 23 9.89 -25.47 4.40
CA ASN A 23 10.21 -24.62 3.24
C ASN A 23 10.29 -23.15 3.66
N ARG A 24 10.71 -22.26 2.75
CA ARG A 24 11.00 -20.85 3.07
C ARG A 24 9.76 -19.95 3.09
N LEU A 25 8.55 -20.46 2.85
CA LEU A 25 7.34 -19.64 2.74
C LEU A 25 6.63 -19.47 4.08
N VAL A 26 6.30 -18.22 4.42
CA VAL A 26 5.63 -17.86 5.68
C VAL A 26 4.35 -17.07 5.39
N ALA A 27 3.19 -17.51 5.88
CA ALA A 27 1.91 -16.80 5.75
C ALA A 27 1.55 -16.03 7.04
N LEU A 28 0.85 -14.88 6.90
CA LEU A 28 0.54 -13.99 8.03
C LEU A 28 -0.69 -13.06 7.85
N TYR A 29 -1.17 -12.54 9.00
CA TYR A 29 -2.18 -11.51 9.33
C TYR A 29 -3.58 -12.01 9.74
N GLU A 30 -4.25 -11.39 10.73
CA GLU A 30 -5.72 -11.52 10.90
C GLU A 30 -6.44 -10.48 11.80
N HIS A 31 -7.76 -10.27 11.58
CA HIS A 31 -8.70 -9.37 12.29
C HIS A 31 -10.14 -9.94 12.39
N LEU A 32 -10.29 -11.11 13.03
CA LEU A 32 -11.57 -11.89 13.08
C LEU A 32 -12.13 -12.09 14.49
N ALA A 33 -11.52 -11.50 15.53
CA ALA A 33 -12.07 -11.63 16.86
C ALA A 33 -13.40 -10.87 16.99
N HIS A 34 -14.09 -11.13 18.10
CA HIS A 34 -15.26 -10.35 18.47
C HIS A 34 -14.88 -8.88 18.65
N LEU A 35 -15.87 -8.00 18.56
CA LEU A 35 -15.65 -6.59 18.84
C LEU A 35 -15.21 -6.46 20.31
N PHE A 36 -14.14 -5.69 20.55
CA PHE A 36 -13.40 -5.61 21.82
C PHE A 36 -12.52 -6.82 22.15
N GLY A 37 -12.18 -7.62 21.15
CA GLY A 37 -11.23 -8.72 21.23
C GLY A 37 -11.82 -9.99 21.86
N GLY A 38 -11.00 -11.04 21.90
CA GLY A 38 -11.39 -12.31 22.52
C GLY A 38 -10.47 -13.46 22.13
N PRO A 39 -10.76 -14.69 22.61
CA PRO A 39 -10.02 -15.88 22.20
C PRO A 39 -10.32 -16.25 20.73
N PRO A 40 -9.56 -17.20 20.16
CA PRO A 40 -9.85 -17.74 18.83
C PRO A 40 -11.28 -18.27 18.74
N ASN A 41 -11.87 -18.10 17.56
CA ASN A 41 -13.23 -18.56 17.25
C ASN A 41 -13.23 -19.35 15.94
N ARG A 42 -14.40 -19.88 15.54
CA ARG A 42 -14.55 -20.66 14.30
C ARG A 42 -14.01 -19.97 13.04
N HIS A 43 -14.03 -18.64 12.98
CA HIS A 43 -13.57 -17.90 11.81
C HIS A 43 -12.05 -17.93 11.71
N HIS A 44 -11.36 -17.87 12.84
CA HIS A 44 -9.92 -18.12 12.88
C HIS A 44 -9.62 -19.55 12.44
N LEU A 45 -10.29 -20.55 13.04
CA LEU A 45 -10.07 -21.95 12.67
C LEU A 45 -10.29 -22.18 11.17
N SER A 46 -11.36 -21.63 10.61
CA SER A 46 -11.68 -21.76 9.19
C SER A 46 -10.71 -21.03 8.26
N LEU A 47 -10.07 -19.95 8.69
CA LEU A 47 -9.06 -19.26 7.89
C LEU A 47 -7.74 -20.02 7.95
N TYR A 48 -7.27 -20.33 9.16
CA TYR A 48 -5.99 -21.02 9.35
C TYR A 48 -6.03 -22.43 8.74
N SER A 49 -7.19 -23.09 8.67
CA SER A 49 -7.35 -24.35 7.94
C SER A 49 -7.13 -24.17 6.43
N GLN A 50 -7.52 -23.03 5.85
CA GLN A 50 -7.29 -22.75 4.43
C GLN A 50 -5.81 -22.58 4.13
N TRP A 51 -5.05 -21.90 4.99
CA TRP A 51 -3.59 -21.89 4.86
C TRP A 51 -3.00 -23.27 5.18
N ALA A 52 -3.50 -23.97 6.19
CA ALA A 52 -3.00 -25.28 6.58
C ALA A 52 -3.25 -26.38 5.53
N ALA A 53 -4.19 -26.19 4.62
CA ALA A 53 -4.46 -27.07 3.48
C ALA A 53 -3.36 -27.03 2.41
N PHE A 54 -2.38 -26.12 2.52
CA PHE A 54 -1.26 -25.97 1.59
C PHE A 54 0.08 -26.04 2.31
N GLU A 55 1.13 -26.23 1.54
CA GLU A 55 2.48 -26.55 2.04
C GLU A 55 3.26 -25.29 2.46
N TRP A 56 2.66 -24.43 3.29
CA TRP A 56 3.38 -23.35 3.95
C TRP A 56 4.41 -23.91 4.94
N GLY A 57 5.58 -23.28 5.02
CA GLY A 57 6.65 -23.66 5.93
C GLY A 57 6.35 -23.23 7.37
N MET A 58 5.85 -22.00 7.52
CA MET A 58 5.47 -21.44 8.80
C MET A 58 4.21 -20.59 8.63
N VAL A 59 3.35 -20.57 9.64
CA VAL A 59 2.17 -19.69 9.69
C VAL A 59 2.21 -18.92 11.00
N ILE A 60 2.14 -17.60 10.90
CA ILE A 60 2.17 -16.69 12.05
C ILE A 60 0.76 -16.13 12.25
N THR A 61 0.31 -16.07 13.50
CA THR A 61 -1.00 -15.45 13.80
C THR A 61 -1.03 -13.96 13.46
N GLY A 62 -2.23 -13.36 13.39
CA GLY A 62 -2.37 -11.92 13.59
C GLY A 62 -1.99 -11.51 15.03
N ASN A 63 -2.20 -10.23 15.37
CA ASN A 63 -1.92 -9.69 16.69
C ASN A 63 -2.68 -10.48 17.78
N VAL A 64 -1.93 -11.15 18.67
CA VAL A 64 -2.43 -11.66 19.95
C VAL A 64 -2.02 -10.67 21.04
N ASN A 65 -2.96 -9.84 21.48
CA ASN A 65 -2.66 -8.88 22.53
C ASN A 65 -2.49 -9.56 23.87
N ILE A 66 -1.39 -9.21 24.55
CA ILE A 66 -1.08 -9.72 25.88
C ILE A 66 -2.05 -9.22 26.97
N SER A 67 -2.73 -8.11 26.67
CA SER A 67 -3.66 -7.41 27.54
C SER A 67 -4.96 -7.05 26.80
N PRO A 68 -6.15 -7.26 27.40
CA PRO A 68 -7.42 -6.82 26.84
C PRO A 68 -7.55 -5.30 26.76
N HIS A 69 -6.69 -4.56 27.49
CA HIS A 69 -6.76 -3.12 27.65
C HIS A 69 -5.89 -2.34 26.66
N HIS A 70 -5.21 -3.01 25.74
CA HIS A 70 -4.32 -2.33 24.78
C HIS A 70 -4.45 -2.92 23.40
N LEU A 71 -5.70 -3.03 22.92
CA LEU A 71 -6.01 -3.51 21.57
C LEU A 71 -5.56 -2.51 20.51
N THR A 72 -5.25 -3.02 19.32
CA THR A 72 -4.87 -2.26 18.13
C THR A 72 -6.12 -1.78 17.38
N LEU A 73 -7.00 -2.69 16.94
CA LEU A 73 -8.16 -2.37 16.09
C LEU A 73 -9.43 -3.12 16.54
N ALA A 74 -9.65 -3.27 17.85
CA ALA A 74 -10.85 -3.86 18.46
C ALA A 74 -11.15 -5.35 18.20
N ARG A 75 -10.64 -5.98 17.13
CA ARG A 75 -10.94 -7.38 16.78
C ARG A 75 -9.69 -8.26 16.79
N ASP A 76 -8.85 -7.97 17.76
CA ASP A 76 -7.61 -8.70 17.94
C ASP A 76 -7.85 -9.90 18.83
N LEU A 77 -7.02 -10.94 18.67
CA LEU A 77 -6.97 -12.00 19.65
C LEU A 77 -6.44 -11.44 20.97
N VAL A 78 -6.93 -11.97 22.09
CA VAL A 78 -6.50 -11.58 23.42
C VAL A 78 -6.15 -12.83 24.21
N LEU A 79 -5.03 -12.79 24.93
CA LEU A 79 -4.67 -13.87 25.82
C LEU A 79 -5.77 -14.11 26.88
N PRO A 80 -6.20 -15.35 27.10
CA PRO A 80 -7.14 -15.69 28.17
C PRO A 80 -6.57 -15.29 29.53
N SER A 81 -7.45 -15.03 30.50
CA SER A 81 -7.02 -14.91 31.90
C SER A 81 -6.46 -16.24 32.41
N GLN A 82 -5.65 -16.25 33.47
CA GLN A 82 -4.98 -17.46 33.96
C GLN A 82 -5.95 -18.62 34.28
N HIS A 83 -7.20 -18.32 34.62
CA HIS A 83 -8.21 -19.31 34.99
C HIS A 83 -9.25 -19.57 33.88
N ASP A 84 -9.06 -19.02 32.69
CA ASP A 84 -9.97 -19.20 31.56
C ASP A 84 -9.59 -20.44 30.73
N ALA A 85 -10.04 -21.60 31.20
CA ALA A 85 -9.81 -22.88 30.55
C ALA A 85 -10.43 -22.95 29.14
N ALA A 86 -11.57 -22.29 28.92
CA ALA A 86 -12.25 -22.27 27.62
C ALA A 86 -11.44 -21.46 26.60
N GLY A 87 -10.91 -20.30 26.99
CA GLY A 87 -9.99 -19.54 26.16
C GLY A 87 -8.71 -20.31 25.84
N ALA A 88 -8.10 -20.99 26.82
CA ALA A 88 -6.94 -21.83 26.57
C ALA A 88 -7.23 -22.97 25.57
N GLU A 89 -8.41 -23.60 25.66
CA GLU A 89 -8.83 -24.64 24.71
C GLU A 89 -9.04 -24.07 23.29
N ALA A 90 -9.55 -22.84 23.17
CA ALA A 90 -9.66 -22.17 21.88
C ALA A 90 -8.29 -21.93 21.22
N PHE A 91 -7.28 -21.55 22.00
CA PHE A 91 -5.90 -21.44 21.51
C PHE A 91 -5.30 -22.80 21.14
N ARG A 92 -5.63 -23.87 21.90
CA ARG A 92 -5.23 -25.24 21.56
C ARG A 92 -5.82 -25.72 20.23
N ALA A 93 -7.10 -25.43 20.01
CA ALA A 93 -7.76 -25.71 18.74
C ALA A 93 -7.11 -24.94 17.57
N LEU A 94 -6.76 -23.67 17.79
CA LEU A 94 -6.08 -22.84 16.80
C LEU A 94 -4.69 -23.39 16.43
N ALA A 95 -3.86 -23.70 17.42
CA ALA A 95 -2.53 -24.29 17.20
C ALA A 95 -2.61 -25.59 16.38
N LYS A 96 -3.54 -26.47 16.75
CA LYS A 96 -3.79 -27.74 16.05
C LYS A 96 -4.15 -27.51 14.58
N VAL A 97 -5.04 -26.55 14.30
CA VAL A 97 -5.43 -26.22 12.92
C VAL A 97 -4.25 -25.63 12.13
N MET A 98 -3.51 -24.69 12.71
CA MET A 98 -2.36 -24.05 12.05
C MET A 98 -1.28 -25.05 11.67
N ARG A 99 -1.00 -26.05 12.51
CA ARG A 99 -0.06 -27.13 12.20
C ARG A 99 -0.59 -28.04 11.08
N GLY A 100 -1.89 -28.33 11.09
CA GLY A 100 -2.49 -29.30 10.15
C GLY A 100 -1.84 -30.68 10.28
N ASN A 101 -1.80 -31.45 9.18
CA ASN A 101 -1.24 -32.81 9.16
C ASN A 101 0.26 -32.87 8.80
N GLY A 102 0.92 -31.72 8.61
CA GLY A 102 2.31 -31.64 8.15
C GLY A 102 3.29 -31.12 9.21
N ASN A 103 4.57 -30.99 8.83
CA ASN A 103 5.65 -30.47 9.68
C ASN A 103 5.72 -28.94 9.71
N ARG A 104 4.60 -28.24 9.51
CA ARG A 104 4.53 -26.78 9.49
C ARG A 104 4.65 -26.23 10.91
N LEU A 105 5.37 -25.12 11.06
CA LEU A 105 5.47 -24.43 12.36
C LEU A 105 4.31 -23.44 12.54
N ALA A 106 3.63 -23.51 13.68
CA ALA A 106 2.60 -22.57 14.11
C ALA A 106 3.17 -21.58 15.13
N ILE A 107 3.25 -20.29 14.77
CA ILE A 107 3.84 -19.25 15.60
C ILE A 107 2.78 -18.24 16.05
N MET A 108 2.76 -17.93 17.34
CA MET A 108 1.86 -16.92 17.91
C MET A 108 2.54 -15.55 17.99
N GLN A 109 2.02 -14.54 17.31
CA GLN A 109 2.55 -13.17 17.37
C GLN A 109 1.98 -12.43 18.59
N LEU A 110 2.81 -12.21 19.61
CA LEU A 110 2.45 -11.48 20.82
C LEU A 110 2.61 -9.97 20.60
N ASN A 111 1.58 -9.21 20.98
CA ASN A 111 1.51 -7.77 20.73
C ASN A 111 0.99 -6.97 21.93
N HIS A 112 1.30 -5.68 21.94
CA HIS A 112 0.68 -4.68 22.81
C HIS A 112 0.67 -3.33 22.10
N ALA A 113 -0.50 -2.74 21.85
CA ALA A 113 -0.60 -1.55 20.99
C ALA A 113 0.05 -0.28 21.61
N GLY A 114 0.19 -0.22 22.94
CA GLY A 114 0.75 0.93 23.64
C GLY A 114 0.00 2.22 23.30
N ARG A 115 0.73 3.30 22.99
CA ARG A 115 0.13 4.60 22.66
C ARG A 115 -0.78 4.61 21.42
N GLN A 116 -0.67 3.61 20.54
CA GLN A 116 -1.52 3.46 19.36
C GLN A 116 -2.84 2.73 19.67
N SER A 117 -3.11 2.39 20.92
CA SER A 117 -4.37 1.79 21.30
C SER A 117 -5.51 2.84 21.31
N PRO A 118 -6.58 2.70 20.49
CA PRO A 118 -7.59 3.75 20.33
C PRO A 118 -8.45 3.98 21.58
N ASN A 119 -8.95 5.21 21.76
CA ASN A 119 -9.71 5.62 22.94
C ASN A 119 -10.97 4.80 23.22
N VAL A 120 -11.73 4.44 22.19
CA VAL A 120 -12.99 3.71 22.34
C VAL A 120 -12.82 2.21 22.06
N LEU A 121 -11.91 1.87 21.14
CA LEU A 121 -11.76 0.52 20.59
C LEU A 121 -10.58 -0.26 21.20
N GLY A 122 -9.79 0.38 22.05
CA GLY A 122 -8.59 -0.20 22.66
C GLY A 122 -8.85 -1.15 23.83
N GLY A 123 -10.11 -1.40 24.19
CA GLY A 123 -10.50 -2.27 25.30
C GLY A 123 -10.31 -1.66 26.71
N ARG A 124 -10.03 -0.35 26.79
CA ARG A 124 -10.04 0.43 28.04
C ARG A 124 -11.38 1.13 28.22
N THR A 125 -11.59 1.67 29.41
CA THR A 125 -12.61 2.70 29.61
C THR A 125 -12.39 3.83 28.58
N PRO A 126 -13.46 4.32 27.93
CA PRO A 126 -13.33 5.32 26.89
C PRO A 126 -12.49 6.51 27.35
N PHE A 127 -11.52 6.90 26.53
CA PHE A 127 -10.59 8.02 26.80
C PHE A 127 -9.65 7.83 28.01
N ALA A 128 -9.54 6.63 28.59
CA ALA A 128 -8.48 6.35 29.53
C ALA A 128 -7.10 6.33 28.81
N PRO A 129 -6.06 6.97 29.40
CA PRO A 129 -4.73 6.98 28.84
C PRO A 129 -4.19 5.56 28.59
N PRO A 130 -3.70 5.25 27.37
CA PRO A 130 -2.91 4.03 27.13
C PRO A 130 -1.60 4.06 27.90
N LEU A 131 -0.94 2.92 28.02
CA LEU A 131 0.46 2.85 28.43
C LEU A 131 1.42 3.20 27.28
N GLY A 132 2.52 3.86 27.62
CA GLY A 132 3.64 4.11 26.73
C GLY A 132 4.94 4.45 27.48
N PRO A 133 6.09 4.44 26.81
CA PRO A 133 7.38 4.74 27.45
C PRO A 133 7.49 6.20 27.93
N SER A 134 6.81 7.13 27.26
CA SER A 134 6.77 8.54 27.63
C SER A 134 5.41 9.14 27.26
N SER A 135 5.06 10.26 27.88
CA SER A 135 3.76 10.94 27.70
C SER A 135 3.65 11.69 26.36
N ILE A 136 3.88 11.00 25.24
CA ILE A 136 3.95 11.55 23.89
C ILE A 136 2.84 10.92 23.03
N ARG A 137 1.89 11.75 22.58
CA ARG A 137 0.77 11.29 21.73
C ARG A 137 1.26 10.84 20.34
N VAL A 138 0.54 9.90 19.74
CA VAL A 138 0.63 9.57 18.32
C VAL A 138 0.53 10.85 17.45
N GLY A 139 1.50 11.06 16.56
CA GLY A 139 1.48 12.16 15.59
C GLY A 139 1.90 13.56 16.09
N SER A 140 2.36 13.71 17.34
CA SER A 140 3.01 14.95 17.80
C SER A 140 4.35 15.17 17.07
N GLU A 141 4.65 16.40 16.63
CA GLU A 141 5.96 16.72 16.06
C GLU A 141 7.01 16.81 17.16
N HIS A 142 8.22 16.34 16.86
CA HIS A 142 9.37 16.47 17.74
C HIS A 142 9.85 17.94 17.73
N PRO A 143 10.20 18.54 18.89
CA PRO A 143 10.71 19.91 18.94
C PRO A 143 12.09 20.11 18.29
N ALA A 144 12.76 19.05 17.85
CA ALA A 144 14.15 19.07 17.40
C ALA A 144 14.37 19.61 15.97
N THR A 145 13.33 19.97 15.21
CA THR A 145 13.48 20.67 13.94
C THR A 145 13.21 22.16 14.13
N THR A 146 14.21 22.88 14.61
CA THR A 146 14.33 24.33 14.45
C THR A 146 14.55 24.66 12.97
N ASP A 147 13.50 24.57 12.17
CA ASP A 147 13.46 25.25 10.88
C ASP A 147 12.28 26.22 10.91
N SER A 148 12.60 27.45 11.27
CA SER A 148 11.68 28.57 11.51
C SER A 148 10.98 29.10 10.24
N GLN A 149 10.94 28.32 9.14
CA GLN A 149 10.32 28.72 7.88
C GLN A 149 9.20 27.80 7.37
N ARG A 150 8.81 26.76 8.11
CA ARG A 150 7.67 25.90 7.72
C ARG A 150 6.41 26.30 8.47
N MET A 151 5.51 27.04 7.82
CA MET A 151 4.17 27.29 8.37
C MET A 151 3.46 25.95 8.69
N PRO A 152 2.79 25.82 9.84
CA PRO A 152 2.17 24.56 10.26
C PRO A 152 0.89 24.32 9.46
N THR A 153 1.00 23.64 8.32
CA THR A 153 -0.15 23.16 7.54
C THR A 153 -0.66 21.79 8.03
N LYS A 154 -0.56 21.49 9.33
CA LYS A 154 -1.35 20.41 9.93
C LYS A 154 -2.77 20.93 10.15
N GLY A 155 -3.66 20.66 9.19
CA GLY A 155 -5.05 21.10 9.23
C GLY A 155 -5.70 20.73 10.57
N MET A 156 -6.36 21.71 11.21
CA MET A 156 -7.01 21.61 12.53
C MET A 156 -7.85 20.34 12.72
N LEU A 157 -8.49 19.88 11.64
CA LEU A 157 -9.34 18.69 11.64
C LEU A 157 -8.54 17.36 11.71
N ALA A 158 -7.31 17.27 11.20
CA ALA A 158 -6.44 16.10 11.40
C ALA A 158 -5.98 15.99 12.86
N SER A 159 -5.64 17.13 13.47
CA SER A 159 -5.30 17.21 14.90
C SER A 159 -6.49 16.84 15.80
N LEU A 160 -7.69 17.30 15.45
CA LEU A 160 -8.93 16.94 16.14
C LEU A 160 -9.24 15.44 16.05
N ILE A 161 -9.08 14.83 14.88
CA ILE A 161 -9.35 13.40 14.70
C ILE A 161 -8.31 12.54 15.41
N ASN A 162 -7.02 12.90 15.36
CA ASN A 162 -5.99 12.23 16.15
C ASN A 162 -6.26 12.35 17.66
N TRP A 163 -6.72 13.51 18.14
CA TRP A 163 -7.10 13.69 19.54
C TRP A 163 -8.30 12.82 19.93
N LEU A 164 -9.32 12.74 19.08
CA LEU A 164 -10.51 11.90 19.31
C LEU A 164 -10.14 10.41 19.32
N MET A 165 -9.23 9.99 18.45
CA MET A 165 -8.82 8.59 18.30
C MET A 165 -7.81 8.15 19.36
N PHE A 166 -6.86 9.00 19.76
CA PHE A 166 -5.74 8.64 20.64
C PHE A 166 -5.52 9.64 21.77
N GLN A 167 -5.53 9.14 23.01
CA GLN A 167 -5.10 9.89 24.18
C GLN A 167 -3.59 10.06 24.23
N VAL A 168 -3.14 11.02 25.06
CA VAL A 168 -1.74 11.04 25.49
C VAL A 168 -1.53 9.78 26.34
N PRO A 169 -0.52 8.94 26.04
CA PRO A 169 -0.24 7.79 26.88
C PRO A 169 0.23 8.25 28.27
N ARG A 170 -0.11 7.47 29.30
CA ARG A 170 0.53 7.58 30.61
C ARG A 170 1.89 6.90 30.51
N GLU A 171 2.93 7.61 30.93
CA GLU A 171 4.26 7.02 31.09
C GLU A 171 4.22 5.85 32.07
N MET A 172 4.80 4.72 31.65
CA MET A 172 4.86 3.50 32.44
C MET A 172 5.77 3.65 33.65
N SER A 173 5.29 3.21 34.82
CA SER A 173 6.14 3.00 36.00
C SER A 173 6.95 1.71 35.86
N LEU A 174 7.89 1.49 36.78
CA LEU A 174 8.61 0.20 36.86
C LEU A 174 7.65 -0.97 37.08
N ASP A 175 6.62 -0.81 37.91
CA ASP A 175 5.59 -1.85 38.12
C ASP A 175 4.78 -2.13 36.85
N ASP A 176 4.47 -1.11 36.05
CA ASP A 176 3.78 -1.30 34.77
C ASP A 176 4.68 -2.08 33.79
N ILE A 177 5.98 -1.78 33.78
CA ILE A 177 6.98 -2.47 32.98
C ILE A 177 7.09 -3.93 33.39
N ASP A 178 7.18 -4.21 34.70
CA ASP A 178 7.25 -5.57 35.24
C ASP A 178 6.01 -6.39 34.86
N LYS A 179 4.81 -5.80 34.98
CA LYS A 179 3.57 -6.44 34.55
C LYS A 179 3.56 -6.76 33.06
N VAL A 180 4.04 -5.84 32.22
CA VAL A 180 4.12 -6.08 30.77
C VAL A 180 5.10 -7.22 30.47
N VAL A 181 6.25 -7.27 31.14
CA VAL A 181 7.20 -8.38 31.03
C VAL A 181 6.50 -9.71 31.38
N ASP A 182 5.84 -9.77 32.52
CA ASP A 182 5.11 -10.96 32.98
C ASP A 182 4.01 -11.38 32.01
N GLU A 183 3.28 -10.43 31.43
CA GLU A 183 2.22 -10.68 30.46
C GLU A 183 2.75 -11.28 29.15
N PHE A 184 3.89 -10.80 28.63
CA PHE A 184 4.56 -11.40 27.48
C PHE A 184 5.06 -12.83 27.79
N VAL A 185 5.71 -13.02 28.94
CA VAL A 185 6.21 -14.34 29.37
C VAL A 185 5.05 -15.32 29.55
N ARG A 186 3.94 -14.88 30.14
CA ARG A 186 2.71 -15.66 30.27
C ARG A 186 2.13 -16.04 28.90
N GLY A 187 2.16 -15.13 27.93
CA GLY A 187 1.75 -15.43 26.55
C GLY A 187 2.57 -16.56 25.93
N ALA A 188 3.89 -16.55 26.12
CA ALA A 188 4.75 -17.63 25.65
C ALA A 188 4.49 -18.96 26.36
N LYS A 189 4.27 -18.96 27.68
CA LYS A 189 3.86 -20.17 28.42
C LYS A 189 2.54 -20.74 27.91
N LEU A 190 1.54 -19.89 27.69
CA LEU A 190 0.27 -20.31 27.10
C LEU A 190 0.48 -20.93 25.71
N ALA A 191 1.33 -20.33 24.87
CA ALA A 191 1.64 -20.85 23.54
C ALA A 191 2.23 -22.26 23.62
N VAL A 192 3.15 -22.52 24.57
CA VAL A 192 3.65 -23.86 24.89
C VAL A 192 2.52 -24.80 25.31
N ASP A 193 1.72 -24.41 26.32
CA ASP A 193 0.65 -25.24 26.91
C ASP A 193 -0.48 -25.59 25.93
N THR A 194 -0.64 -24.77 24.89
CA THR A 194 -1.67 -24.93 23.84
C THR A 194 -1.12 -25.55 22.56
N GLY A 195 0.19 -25.83 22.48
CA GLY A 195 0.81 -26.61 21.41
C GLY A 195 1.23 -25.80 20.19
N PHE A 196 1.47 -24.50 20.33
CA PHE A 196 2.21 -23.71 19.32
C PHE A 196 3.69 -24.12 19.32
N ASP A 197 4.35 -23.97 18.19
CA ASP A 197 5.78 -24.25 18.04
C ASP A 197 6.67 -23.11 18.52
N GLY A 198 6.09 -21.91 18.66
CA GLY A 198 6.82 -20.71 19.06
C GLY A 198 5.97 -19.47 19.21
N VAL A 199 6.64 -18.37 19.57
CA VAL A 199 6.09 -17.02 19.57
C VAL A 199 6.95 -16.05 18.78
N GLU A 200 6.34 -14.99 18.28
CA GLU A 200 7.02 -13.82 17.71
C GLU A 200 6.68 -12.58 18.53
N LEU A 201 7.69 -11.81 18.93
CA LEU A 201 7.50 -10.52 19.59
C LEU A 201 7.30 -9.42 18.56
N HIS A 202 6.17 -8.71 18.63
CA HIS A 202 5.90 -7.61 17.72
C HIS A 202 6.55 -6.29 18.18
N ALA A 203 7.78 -6.03 17.71
CA ALA A 203 8.57 -4.81 17.96
C ALA A 203 8.65 -3.90 16.72
N ALA A 204 7.52 -3.74 16.04
CA ALA A 204 7.38 -3.01 14.79
C ALA A 204 6.07 -2.21 14.79
N HIS A 205 5.83 -1.48 13.69
CA HIS A 205 4.64 -0.68 13.41
C HIS A 205 4.29 0.38 14.46
N GLY A 206 5.26 0.77 15.29
CA GLY A 206 5.04 1.73 16.37
C GLY A 206 4.14 1.23 17.51
N TYR A 207 3.99 -0.09 17.70
CA TYR A 207 3.41 -0.69 18.91
C TYR A 207 4.37 -0.60 20.11
N LEU A 208 3.97 -1.09 21.29
CA LEU A 208 4.66 -0.79 22.56
C LEU A 208 6.16 -1.07 22.50
N LEU A 209 6.58 -2.25 22.04
CA LEU A 209 8.00 -2.59 21.98
C LEU A 209 8.76 -1.67 21.00
N ALA A 210 8.19 -1.37 19.83
CA ALA A 210 8.76 -0.37 18.92
C ALA A 210 8.79 1.03 19.54
N GLN A 211 7.80 1.38 20.38
CA GLN A 211 7.77 2.67 21.07
C GLN A 211 8.95 2.81 22.03
N PHE A 212 9.27 1.74 22.78
CA PHE A 212 10.44 1.72 23.66
C PHE A 212 11.75 1.80 22.88
N MET A 213 11.83 1.24 21.67
CA MET A 213 13.05 1.26 20.84
C MET A 213 13.26 2.58 20.08
N SER A 214 12.26 3.45 19.99
CA SER A 214 12.33 4.66 19.18
C SER A 214 12.46 5.92 20.03
N SER A 215 13.51 6.72 19.79
CA SER A 215 13.71 8.04 20.38
C SER A 215 12.53 9.00 20.11
N LYS A 216 11.79 8.81 19.01
CA LYS A 216 10.58 9.60 18.72
C LYS A 216 9.49 9.45 19.78
N SER A 217 9.40 8.28 20.42
CA SER A 217 8.34 7.93 21.38
C SER A 217 8.84 7.73 22.81
N ASN A 218 10.12 7.39 22.98
CA ASN A 218 10.75 7.14 24.26
C ASN A 218 11.78 8.24 24.57
N GLN A 219 11.47 9.07 25.56
CA GLN A 219 12.31 10.15 26.09
C GLN A 219 12.79 9.86 27.51
N ARG A 220 12.74 8.59 27.93
CA ARG A 220 13.22 8.18 29.24
C ARG A 220 14.74 8.30 29.30
N THR A 221 15.23 8.64 30.49
CA THR A 221 16.66 8.75 30.81
C THR A 221 17.13 7.68 31.80
N ASP A 222 16.25 6.76 32.17
CA ASP A 222 16.57 5.60 32.99
C ASP A 222 17.01 4.40 32.13
N ASP A 223 17.19 3.25 32.75
CA ASP A 223 17.62 2.01 32.07
C ASP A 223 16.64 1.51 30.99
N TYR A 224 15.48 2.14 30.83
CA TYR A 224 14.50 1.84 29.79
C TYR A 224 14.47 2.89 28.68
N SER A 225 15.56 3.66 28.53
CA SER A 225 15.78 4.54 27.38
C SER A 225 15.79 3.77 26.05
N ALA A 226 15.70 4.50 24.93
CA ALA A 226 15.61 3.90 23.61
C ALA A 226 16.83 3.07 23.22
N GLN A 227 18.01 3.45 23.72
CA GLN A 227 19.30 2.86 23.39
C GLN A 227 19.54 1.52 24.12
N GLU A 228 19.05 1.38 25.36
CA GLU A 228 19.39 0.26 26.25
C GLU A 228 18.63 -1.04 25.90
N LEU A 229 17.49 -0.94 25.21
CA LEU A 229 16.62 -2.08 24.84
C LEU A 229 16.24 -3.01 26.01
N LYS A 230 16.35 -2.54 27.26
CA LYS A 230 16.22 -3.36 28.47
C LYS A 230 14.88 -4.05 28.60
N LEU A 231 13.78 -3.38 28.25
CA LEU A 231 12.45 -3.99 28.24
C LEU A 231 12.40 -5.23 27.33
N LEU A 232 12.91 -5.09 26.10
CA LEU A 232 12.91 -6.16 25.11
C LEU A 232 13.79 -7.33 25.56
N HIS A 233 14.99 -7.04 26.09
CA HIS A 233 15.88 -8.06 26.63
C HIS A 233 15.22 -8.82 27.79
N ARG A 234 14.62 -8.11 28.75
CA ARG A 234 13.91 -8.75 29.89
C ARG A 234 12.78 -9.66 29.43
N ILE A 235 12.02 -9.27 28.41
CA ILE A 235 10.97 -10.12 27.83
C ILE A 235 11.57 -11.36 27.18
N ALA A 236 12.57 -11.20 26.31
CA ALA A 236 13.18 -12.30 25.57
C ALA A 236 13.84 -13.32 26.53
N ASP A 237 14.59 -12.83 27.52
CA ASP A 237 15.24 -13.63 28.55
C ASP A 237 14.20 -14.34 29.44
N GLY A 238 13.18 -13.62 29.91
CA GLY A 238 12.08 -14.19 30.69
C GLY A 238 11.33 -15.30 29.96
N ILE A 239 11.14 -15.16 28.64
CA ILE A 239 10.57 -16.20 27.78
C ILE A 239 11.52 -17.40 27.72
N ARG A 240 12.81 -17.19 27.41
CA ARG A 240 13.78 -18.29 27.29
C ARG A 240 13.97 -19.09 28.57
N MET A 241 13.87 -18.46 29.75
CA MET A 241 13.88 -19.17 31.03
C MET A 241 12.60 -19.97 31.32
N SER A 242 11.51 -19.70 30.60
CA SER A 242 10.16 -20.19 30.89
C SER A 242 9.64 -21.25 29.91
N VAL A 243 10.33 -21.49 28.80
CA VAL A 243 9.88 -22.36 27.70
C VAL A 243 10.94 -23.42 27.37
N PRO A 244 10.56 -24.52 26.70
CA PRO A 244 11.53 -25.53 26.22
C PRO A 244 12.59 -24.92 25.29
N SER A 245 13.79 -25.52 25.27
CA SER A 245 14.92 -25.01 24.47
C SER A 245 14.69 -25.08 22.96
N ASP A 246 13.82 -25.98 22.50
CA ASP A 246 13.43 -26.13 21.09
C ASP A 246 12.21 -25.26 20.70
N PHE A 247 11.69 -24.45 21.63
CA PHE A 247 10.60 -23.52 21.35
C PHE A 247 11.11 -22.33 20.52
N VAL A 248 10.41 -22.00 19.44
CA VAL A 248 10.82 -20.93 18.53
C VAL A 248 10.52 -19.56 19.13
N LEU A 249 11.52 -18.67 19.20
CA LEU A 249 11.34 -17.27 19.58
C LEU A 249 11.77 -16.35 18.44
N GLY A 250 10.80 -15.69 17.81
CA GLY A 250 11.02 -14.68 16.79
C GLY A 250 10.84 -13.25 17.30
N ILE A 251 11.30 -12.28 16.53
CA ILE A 251 10.99 -10.86 16.74
C ILE A 251 10.76 -10.17 15.40
N LYS A 252 9.73 -9.33 15.33
CA LYS A 252 9.46 -8.46 14.20
C LYS A 252 9.94 -7.05 14.48
N ILE A 253 10.77 -6.48 13.61
CA ILE A 253 11.29 -5.12 13.71
C ILE A 253 11.04 -4.32 12.43
N ASN A 254 11.09 -2.99 12.53
CA ASN A 254 10.90 -2.09 11.41
C ASN A 254 12.21 -1.59 10.80
N SER A 255 12.26 -1.57 9.46
CA SER A 255 13.42 -1.11 8.68
C SER A 255 13.39 0.39 8.35
N ALA A 256 12.28 1.09 8.58
CA ALA A 256 12.00 2.40 7.97
C ALA A 256 11.46 3.49 8.91
N ASP A 257 11.34 3.21 10.21
CA ASP A 257 10.65 4.09 11.17
C ASP A 257 11.51 5.23 11.73
N TYR A 258 12.79 5.24 11.35
CA TYR A 258 13.79 6.11 11.94
C TYR A 258 14.11 7.25 10.98
N SER A 259 14.14 8.46 11.51
CA SER A 259 14.54 9.66 10.77
C SER A 259 15.99 9.54 10.26
N THR A 260 16.42 10.40 9.33
CA THR A 260 17.78 10.33 8.75
C THR A 260 18.92 10.36 9.78
N SER A 261 18.69 10.91 10.98
CA SER A 261 19.63 10.92 12.10
C SER A 261 19.67 9.63 12.91
N GLU A 262 18.71 8.72 12.73
CA GLU A 262 18.51 7.53 13.55
C GLU A 262 18.80 6.22 12.79
N THR A 263 19.15 6.26 11.50
CA THR A 263 19.49 5.06 10.70
C THR A 263 20.62 4.24 11.34
N THR A 264 21.59 4.90 11.98
CA THR A 264 22.68 4.23 12.73
C THR A 264 22.15 3.43 13.91
N LEU A 265 21.18 3.99 14.63
CA LEU A 265 20.57 3.35 15.81
C LEU A 265 19.82 2.08 15.43
N VAL A 266 19.21 2.01 14.24
CA VAL A 266 18.49 0.80 13.77
C VAL A 266 19.44 -0.39 13.59
N PHE A 267 20.57 -0.16 12.94
CA PHE A 267 21.56 -1.21 12.73
C PHE A 267 22.27 -1.59 14.04
N GLU A 268 22.44 -0.63 14.95
CA GLU A 268 22.93 -0.90 16.30
C GLU A 268 21.94 -1.76 17.08
N HIS A 269 20.66 -1.39 17.14
CA HIS A 269 19.62 -2.20 17.76
C HIS A 269 19.53 -3.58 17.13
N PHE A 270 19.56 -3.68 15.80
CA PHE A 270 19.58 -4.96 15.10
C PHE A 270 20.77 -5.83 15.54
N ARG A 271 21.98 -5.26 15.53
CA ARG A 271 23.20 -5.96 15.94
C ARG A 271 23.12 -6.40 17.40
N THR A 272 22.65 -5.54 18.29
CA THR A 272 22.48 -5.85 19.72
C THR A 272 21.45 -6.97 19.94
N ILE A 273 20.29 -6.89 19.29
CA ILE A 273 19.24 -7.91 19.38
C ILE A 273 19.74 -9.26 18.85
N ALA A 274 20.44 -9.26 17.71
CA ALA A 274 20.99 -10.46 17.12
C ALA A 274 22.10 -11.07 17.99
N SER A 275 22.97 -10.23 18.60
CA SER A 275 24.10 -10.70 19.40
C SER A 275 23.71 -11.34 20.73
N TRP A 276 22.51 -11.07 21.24
CA TRP A 276 21.99 -11.76 22.44
C TRP A 276 21.85 -13.27 22.24
N GLY A 277 21.73 -13.76 20.99
CA GLY A 277 21.55 -15.20 20.71
C GLY A 277 20.25 -15.79 21.25
N LEU A 278 19.31 -14.93 21.65
CA LEU A 278 18.01 -15.29 22.21
C LEU A 278 16.95 -15.52 21.14
N PHE A 279 17.08 -14.95 19.94
CA PHE A 279 16.08 -15.07 18.87
C PHE A 279 16.49 -16.13 17.85
N ASP A 280 15.51 -16.89 17.36
CA ASP A 280 15.69 -17.90 16.31
C ASP A 280 15.52 -17.30 14.91
N PHE A 281 14.68 -16.27 14.80
CA PHE A 281 14.55 -15.48 13.58
C PHE A 281 14.20 -14.02 13.88
N ILE A 282 14.60 -13.13 12.98
CA ILE A 282 14.26 -11.71 12.99
C ILE A 282 13.48 -11.41 11.70
N GLU A 283 12.22 -11.01 11.86
CA GLU A 283 11.39 -10.50 10.76
C GLU A 283 11.67 -9.01 10.53
N ILE A 284 12.04 -8.66 9.30
CA ILE A 284 12.24 -7.29 8.85
C ILE A 284 10.99 -6.84 8.09
N SER A 285 10.30 -5.85 8.64
CA SER A 285 9.13 -5.22 8.00
C SER A 285 9.42 -3.78 7.58
N GLY A 286 8.74 -3.29 6.54
CA GLY A 286 8.87 -1.92 6.06
C GLY A 286 7.56 -1.12 6.21
N GLY A 287 7.42 -0.30 7.24
CA GLY A 287 6.37 0.73 7.34
C GLY A 287 6.01 1.18 8.78
N ASP A 288 5.62 2.45 8.93
CA ASP A 288 5.08 3.06 10.16
C ASP A 288 3.59 3.40 9.96
N TYR A 289 2.71 3.12 10.93
CA TYR A 289 1.30 3.57 10.88
C TYR A 289 1.17 5.10 10.88
N GLU A 290 2.13 5.80 11.49
CA GLU A 290 2.17 7.27 11.51
C GLU A 290 2.77 7.85 10.22
N ASN A 291 3.58 7.08 9.48
CA ASN A 291 4.25 7.48 8.25
C ASN A 291 4.30 6.35 7.19
N PRO A 292 3.15 5.91 6.64
CA PRO A 292 3.09 4.77 5.72
C PRO A 292 3.79 5.01 4.36
N GLY A 293 4.33 6.21 4.12
CA GLY A 293 4.99 6.58 2.87
C GLY A 293 6.12 7.62 2.95
N SER A 294 6.67 7.96 4.13
CA SER A 294 7.64 9.07 4.24
C SER A 294 8.91 8.74 5.02
N THR A 295 9.77 7.89 4.44
CA THR A 295 11.23 7.86 4.71
C THR A 295 12.02 7.63 3.41
N LEU A 296 11.45 8.09 2.28
CA LEU A 296 11.76 7.61 0.93
C LEU A 296 12.73 8.50 0.12
N PHE A 297 13.29 9.58 0.69
CA PHE A 297 13.94 10.63 -0.11
C PHE A 297 15.43 10.93 0.16
N THR A 298 16.12 10.36 1.15
CA THR A 298 17.41 10.93 1.55
C THR A 298 18.60 9.98 1.73
N TYR A 299 18.42 8.66 1.72
CA TYR A 299 19.56 7.72 1.86
C TYR A 299 20.37 7.53 0.56
N GLN A 300 19.80 7.91 -0.59
CA GLN A 300 20.41 7.70 -1.92
C GLN A 300 21.65 8.57 -2.19
N ARG A 301 22.01 9.50 -1.29
CA ARG A 301 23.14 10.43 -1.49
C ARG A 301 24.46 9.99 -0.83
N HIS A 302 24.48 8.94 0.00
CA HIS A 302 25.71 8.57 0.76
C HIS A 302 26.40 7.27 0.32
N LEU A 303 25.71 6.31 -0.33
CA LEU A 303 26.32 5.04 -0.73
C LEU A 303 26.80 4.96 -2.18
N SER A 304 26.57 6.00 -3.00
CA SER A 304 27.08 6.08 -4.38
C SER A 304 28.61 6.24 -4.48
N GLN A 305 29.33 6.09 -3.37
CA GLN A 305 30.79 6.15 -3.31
C GLN A 305 31.46 4.80 -3.02
N CYS A 306 30.73 3.69 -2.81
CA CYS A 306 31.33 2.41 -2.45
C CYS A 306 30.63 1.20 -3.11
N SER A 307 30.97 0.90 -4.37
CA SER A 307 30.95 -0.43 -5.05
C SER A 307 30.33 -0.40 -6.46
N PRO A 308 31.09 -0.65 -7.54
CA PRO A 308 30.61 -0.61 -8.94
C PRO A 308 29.67 -1.74 -9.37
N ARG A 309 29.30 -2.68 -8.48
CA ARG A 309 28.49 -3.87 -8.84
C ARG A 309 27.00 -3.75 -8.50
N THR A 310 26.56 -2.69 -7.84
CA THR A 310 25.17 -2.54 -7.32
C THR A 310 24.26 -1.69 -8.22
N ASP A 311 24.79 -1.10 -9.29
CA ASP A 311 24.11 -0.06 -10.08
C ASP A 311 23.10 -0.60 -11.12
N PHE A 312 23.17 -1.88 -11.50
CA PHE A 312 22.26 -2.42 -12.53
C PHE A 312 20.90 -2.89 -11.96
N ILE A 313 20.86 -3.32 -10.69
CA ILE A 313 19.63 -3.83 -10.06
C ILE A 313 18.81 -2.69 -9.42
N THR A 314 19.47 -1.65 -8.93
CA THR A 314 18.84 -0.55 -8.17
C THR A 314 18.13 0.49 -9.04
N SER A 315 18.46 0.60 -10.34
CA SER A 315 17.86 1.56 -11.28
C SER A 315 16.41 1.22 -11.71
N ARG A 316 15.92 0.00 -11.40
CA ARG A 316 14.54 -0.46 -11.70
C ARG A 316 13.65 -0.63 -10.47
N LEU A 317 14.17 -0.38 -9.27
CA LEU A 317 13.44 -0.55 -8.02
C LEU A 317 12.91 0.80 -7.54
N SER A 318 11.69 0.84 -6.99
CA SER A 318 11.24 2.03 -6.25
C SER A 318 12.20 2.31 -5.10
N SER A 319 12.39 3.58 -4.70
CA SER A 319 13.36 3.95 -3.64
C SER A 319 13.12 3.22 -2.29
N ARG A 320 11.90 2.70 -2.06
CA ARG A 320 11.52 1.86 -0.89
C ARG A 320 12.12 0.47 -1.01
N GLN A 321 12.03 -0.14 -2.20
CA GLN A 321 12.59 -1.46 -2.47
C GLN A 321 14.12 -1.43 -2.43
N ALA A 322 14.75 -0.35 -2.89
CA ALA A 322 16.20 -0.17 -2.80
C ALA A 322 16.68 -0.05 -1.33
N THR A 323 16.03 0.76 -0.51
CA THR A 323 16.38 0.91 0.92
C THR A 323 16.20 -0.39 1.70
N PHE A 324 15.10 -1.11 1.44
CA PHE A 324 14.81 -2.41 2.03
C PHE A 324 15.84 -3.47 1.61
N ALA A 325 16.24 -3.46 0.33
CA ALA A 325 17.30 -4.33 -0.19
C ALA A 325 18.65 -4.06 0.50
N THR A 326 19.04 -2.80 0.69
CA THR A 326 20.28 -2.45 1.41
C THR A 326 20.23 -2.87 2.88
N PHE A 327 19.11 -2.60 3.57
CA PHE A 327 18.95 -2.99 4.97
C PHE A 327 19.05 -4.50 5.15
N SER A 328 18.35 -5.26 4.30
CA SER A 328 18.37 -6.73 4.35
C SER A 328 19.76 -7.33 4.09
N GLN A 329 20.56 -6.78 3.17
CA GLN A 329 21.95 -7.22 2.98
C GLN A 329 22.83 -6.94 4.19
N SER A 330 22.75 -5.73 4.75
CA SER A 330 23.50 -5.39 5.97
C SER A 330 23.08 -6.26 7.16
N ALA A 331 21.79 -6.56 7.29
CA ALA A 331 21.27 -7.47 8.31
C ALA A 331 21.86 -8.88 8.17
N MET A 332 21.93 -9.40 6.94
CA MET A 332 22.53 -10.71 6.64
C MET A 332 24.02 -10.74 7.01
N GLN A 333 24.79 -9.72 6.63
CA GLN A 333 26.21 -9.61 7.02
C GLN A 333 26.42 -9.56 8.53
N ILE A 334 25.52 -8.88 9.27
CA ILE A 334 25.60 -8.82 10.73
C ILE A 334 25.35 -10.19 11.34
N VAL A 335 24.32 -10.93 10.89
CA VAL A 335 24.01 -12.23 11.49
C VAL A 335 25.03 -13.31 11.14
N GLU A 336 25.57 -13.32 9.92
CA GLU A 336 26.57 -14.32 9.49
C GLU A 336 27.83 -14.36 10.37
N GLY A 337 28.16 -13.23 11.02
CA GLY A 337 29.30 -13.13 11.94
C GLY A 337 29.04 -13.60 13.38
N LEU A 338 27.83 -14.05 13.71
CA LEU A 338 27.45 -14.38 15.09
C LEU A 338 27.56 -15.89 15.39
N PRO A 339 27.88 -16.29 16.64
CA PRO A 339 28.00 -17.71 17.03
C PRO A 339 26.69 -18.51 16.87
N LYS A 340 25.55 -17.87 17.15
CA LYS A 340 24.20 -18.44 17.03
C LYS A 340 23.33 -17.50 16.19
N PRO A 341 23.49 -17.51 14.86
CA PRO A 341 22.88 -16.51 13.98
C PRO A 341 21.37 -16.73 13.86
N PRO A 342 20.51 -15.74 14.15
CA PRO A 342 19.09 -15.84 13.85
C PRO A 342 18.85 -15.86 12.34
N LEU A 343 17.80 -16.57 11.91
CA LEU A 343 17.35 -16.50 10.51
C LEU A 343 16.71 -15.14 10.22
N ILE A 344 16.78 -14.70 8.96
CA ILE A 344 16.17 -13.44 8.52
C ILE A 344 14.89 -13.76 7.75
N LEU A 345 13.75 -13.31 8.27
CA LEU A 345 12.46 -13.34 7.59
C LEU A 345 12.20 -11.97 6.95
N LEU A 346 12.03 -11.93 5.64
CA LEU A 346 11.75 -10.69 4.92
C LEU A 346 10.27 -10.59 4.55
N THR A 347 9.60 -9.53 5.00
CA THR A 347 8.17 -9.33 4.74
C THR A 347 7.90 -7.98 4.10
N GLY A 348 7.20 -7.99 2.97
CA GLY A 348 6.72 -6.79 2.29
C GLY A 348 7.28 -6.64 0.88
N GLY A 349 6.40 -6.42 -0.10
CA GLY A 349 6.79 -6.22 -1.49
C GLY A 349 7.15 -7.48 -2.28
N LEU A 350 7.10 -8.66 -1.65
CA LEU A 350 7.31 -9.96 -2.29
C LEU A 350 6.09 -10.36 -3.14
N ASN A 351 6.10 -9.99 -4.42
CA ASN A 351 4.93 -10.04 -5.30
C ASN A 351 5.18 -10.71 -6.67
N SER A 352 6.28 -11.44 -6.83
CA SER A 352 6.50 -12.26 -8.03
C SER A 352 7.39 -13.45 -7.70
N PRO A 353 7.27 -14.57 -8.43
CA PRO A 353 8.12 -15.73 -8.18
C PRO A 353 9.60 -15.44 -8.41
N ASN A 354 9.92 -14.64 -9.43
CA ASN A 354 11.29 -14.22 -9.71
C ASN A 354 11.88 -13.39 -8.56
N LEU A 355 11.08 -12.55 -7.91
CA LEU A 355 11.52 -11.79 -6.74
C LEU A 355 11.76 -12.70 -5.53
N LEU A 356 10.88 -13.67 -5.27
CA LEU A 356 11.09 -14.66 -4.19
C LEU A 356 12.42 -15.39 -4.37
N HIS A 357 12.70 -15.86 -5.58
CA HIS A 357 13.94 -16.53 -5.89
C HIS A 357 15.14 -15.59 -5.75
N SER A 358 15.06 -14.39 -6.33
CA SER A 358 16.14 -13.39 -6.27
C SER A 358 16.52 -13.03 -4.84
N VAL A 359 15.55 -12.94 -3.92
CA VAL A 359 15.81 -12.63 -2.51
C VAL A 359 16.64 -13.74 -1.84
N LEU A 360 16.35 -15.00 -2.13
CA LEU A 360 17.10 -16.13 -1.59
C LEU A 360 18.49 -16.26 -2.25
N SER A 361 18.53 -16.22 -3.59
CA SER A 361 19.77 -16.41 -4.36
C SER A 361 20.79 -15.30 -4.13
N SER A 362 20.32 -14.07 -3.87
CA SER A 362 21.17 -12.93 -3.57
C SER A 362 21.38 -12.70 -2.07
N HIS A 363 21.03 -13.70 -1.23
CA HIS A 363 21.25 -13.70 0.22
C HIS A 363 20.72 -12.44 0.92
N HIS A 364 19.48 -12.06 0.60
CA HIS A 364 18.77 -11.00 1.30
C HIS A 364 17.93 -11.52 2.48
N ALA A 365 17.56 -12.79 2.46
CA ALA A 365 16.75 -13.40 3.50
C ALA A 365 16.92 -14.92 3.53
N HIS A 366 16.58 -15.51 4.66
CA HIS A 366 16.48 -16.95 4.85
C HIS A 366 15.04 -17.45 4.65
N LEU A 367 14.05 -16.65 5.06
CA LEU A 367 12.62 -16.93 5.00
C LEU A 367 11.86 -15.79 4.30
N LEU A 368 10.72 -16.10 3.69
CA LEU A 368 9.94 -15.21 2.83
C LEU A 368 8.52 -15.02 3.38
N GLY A 369 8.22 -13.81 3.85
CA GLY A 369 6.93 -13.46 4.44
C GLY A 369 5.92 -12.96 3.41
N ILE A 370 4.84 -13.72 3.23
CA ILE A 370 3.77 -13.48 2.27
C ILE A 370 2.47 -13.15 3.03
N GLY A 371 2.16 -11.85 3.14
CA GLY A 371 0.91 -11.38 3.75
C GLY A 371 -0.23 -11.29 2.74
N ARG A 372 -0.38 -10.11 2.10
CA ARG A 372 -1.49 -9.79 1.17
C ARG A 372 -1.80 -10.89 0.14
N SER A 373 -0.78 -11.47 -0.49
CA SER A 373 -1.02 -12.49 -1.52
C SER A 373 -1.48 -13.83 -0.94
N ALA A 374 -1.13 -14.17 0.31
CA ALA A 374 -1.65 -15.36 0.99
C ALA A 374 -3.15 -15.25 1.30
N VAL A 375 -3.68 -14.02 1.43
CA VAL A 375 -5.12 -13.76 1.54
C VAL A 375 -5.85 -13.98 0.21
N LEU A 376 -5.21 -13.64 -0.90
CA LEU A 376 -5.82 -13.76 -2.23
C LEU A 376 -5.71 -15.17 -2.79
N ARG A 377 -4.58 -15.82 -2.54
CA ARG A 377 -4.21 -17.16 -3.02
C ARG A 377 -3.53 -17.93 -1.89
N PRO A 378 -4.30 -18.64 -1.03
CA PRO A 378 -3.71 -19.48 0.01
C PRO A 378 -2.94 -20.68 -0.58
N ASP A 379 -3.20 -21.01 -1.84
CA ASP A 379 -2.58 -22.07 -2.65
C ASP A 379 -1.24 -21.71 -3.29
N ILE A 380 -0.68 -20.52 -3.00
CA ILE A 380 0.64 -20.11 -3.50
C ILE A 380 1.70 -21.22 -3.41
N PRO A 381 1.88 -21.95 -2.29
CA PRO A 381 2.87 -23.03 -2.23
C PRO A 381 2.66 -24.12 -3.29
N GLU A 382 1.41 -24.50 -3.56
CA GLU A 382 1.08 -25.53 -4.56
C GLU A 382 1.36 -25.02 -5.98
N ILE A 383 0.98 -23.78 -6.30
CA ILE A 383 1.22 -23.19 -7.62
C ILE A 383 2.72 -23.00 -7.88
N LEU A 384 3.46 -22.48 -6.88
CA LEU A 384 4.90 -22.31 -6.98
C LEU A 384 5.62 -23.67 -7.18
N ARG A 385 5.09 -24.75 -6.59
CA ARG A 385 5.64 -26.11 -6.72
C ARG A 385 5.30 -26.75 -8.07
N ALA A 386 4.08 -26.55 -8.56
CA ALA A 386 3.62 -27.06 -9.85
C ALA A 386 4.27 -26.35 -11.05
N CYS A 387 4.88 -25.18 -10.83
CA CYS A 387 5.38 -24.26 -11.86
C CYS A 387 4.35 -23.82 -12.91
N SER A 388 3.08 -24.16 -12.73
CA SER A 388 1.99 -23.67 -13.58
C SER A 388 1.90 -22.15 -13.40
N ASP A 389 1.91 -21.39 -14.51
CA ASP A 389 1.72 -19.93 -14.53
C ASP A 389 2.83 -19.06 -13.89
N TRP A 390 4.07 -19.56 -13.80
CA TRP A 390 5.19 -18.77 -13.22
C TRP A 390 5.61 -17.52 -14.02
N GLU A 391 5.21 -17.44 -15.28
CA GLU A 391 5.44 -16.27 -16.15
C GLU A 391 4.30 -15.24 -16.09
N SER A 392 3.15 -15.58 -15.49
CA SER A 392 2.04 -14.63 -15.34
C SER A 392 2.21 -13.82 -14.04
N ASN A 393 2.12 -12.50 -14.15
CA ASN A 393 2.07 -11.60 -12.98
C ASN A 393 0.74 -11.72 -12.19
N GLU A 394 -0.09 -12.71 -12.51
CA GLU A 394 -1.42 -12.90 -11.93
C GLU A 394 -1.38 -13.68 -10.60
N LEU A 395 -0.30 -14.44 -10.35
CA LEU A 395 -0.16 -15.30 -9.16
C LEU A 395 -0.21 -14.53 -7.83
N PHE A 396 0.28 -13.29 -7.83
CA PHE A 396 0.33 -12.44 -6.64
C PHE A 396 -0.80 -11.41 -6.57
N ALA A 397 -1.69 -11.37 -7.56
CA ALA A 397 -2.93 -10.57 -7.68
C ALA A 397 -2.82 -9.10 -7.19
N ARG A 398 -3.03 -8.13 -8.09
CA ARG A 398 -2.75 -6.70 -7.82
C ARG A 398 -3.59 -6.18 -6.64
N ASP A 399 -3.02 -5.21 -5.90
CA ASP A 399 -3.77 -4.43 -4.91
C ASP A 399 -5.03 -3.83 -5.57
N PRO A 400 -6.17 -3.75 -4.88
CA PRO A 400 -7.37 -3.09 -5.41
C PRO A 400 -7.13 -1.60 -5.68
N ASP A 401 -7.71 -1.08 -6.78
CA ASP A 401 -7.80 0.36 -7.01
C ASP A 401 -8.90 0.96 -6.13
N LEU A 402 -8.52 1.29 -4.90
CA LEU A 402 -9.42 1.91 -3.92
C LEU A 402 -9.56 3.43 -4.15
N GLN A 403 -9.00 3.99 -5.24
CA GLN A 403 -9.08 5.42 -5.57
C GLN A 403 -10.17 5.78 -6.59
N ALA A 404 -10.77 4.80 -7.27
CA ALA A 404 -11.84 5.01 -8.23
C ALA A 404 -13.23 5.04 -7.55
N GLY A 405 -13.86 6.22 -7.44
CA GLY A 405 -15.26 6.34 -7.01
C GLY A 405 -15.77 7.76 -6.73
N THR A 406 -17.04 8.00 -7.08
CA THR A 406 -17.78 9.29 -7.01
C THR A 406 -17.86 9.90 -5.60
N LEU A 407 -17.66 9.10 -4.55
CA LEU A 407 -17.67 9.52 -3.14
C LEU A 407 -16.33 10.13 -2.66
N ARG A 408 -15.31 10.17 -3.52
CA ARG A 408 -14.01 10.79 -3.21
C ARG A 408 -14.13 12.27 -2.84
N ARG A 409 -15.05 13.03 -3.44
CA ARG A 409 -15.27 14.45 -3.09
C ARG A 409 -15.58 14.66 -1.62
N VAL A 410 -16.20 13.69 -0.96
CA VAL A 410 -16.60 13.78 0.44
C VAL A 410 -15.45 13.44 1.39
N PHE A 411 -14.58 12.49 1.02
CA PHE A 411 -13.39 12.15 1.80
C PHE A 411 -12.18 13.07 1.51
N ASP A 412 -12.09 13.68 0.33
CA ASP A 412 -11.10 14.72 0.00
C ASP A 412 -11.42 16.07 0.68
N LEU A 413 -12.66 16.26 1.14
CA LEU A 413 -13.07 17.36 2.04
C LEU A 413 -12.58 17.14 3.48
N LEU A 414 -12.19 15.92 3.84
CA LEU A 414 -11.59 15.58 5.12
C LEU A 414 -10.05 15.59 4.95
N PRO A 415 -9.28 16.21 5.86
CA PRO A 415 -7.84 16.25 5.75
C PRO A 415 -7.25 14.84 5.75
N PRO A 416 -6.16 14.60 5.01
CA PRO A 416 -5.54 13.30 4.90
C PRO A 416 -4.99 12.87 6.26
N ILE A 417 -5.73 12.00 6.95
CA ILE A 417 -5.27 11.36 8.17
C ILE A 417 -4.48 10.13 7.74
N LYS A 418 -3.16 10.16 7.99
CA LYS A 418 -2.21 9.12 7.56
C LYS A 418 -2.61 7.70 8.01
N LEU A 419 -3.35 7.57 9.12
CA LEU A 419 -3.89 6.31 9.61
C LEU A 419 -4.99 5.71 8.69
N ILE A 420 -5.79 6.56 8.02
CA ILE A 420 -6.94 6.13 7.20
C ILE A 420 -6.48 5.56 5.86
N GLY A 421 -5.37 6.04 5.29
CA GLY A 421 -4.81 5.53 4.03
C GLY A 421 -4.29 4.08 4.12
N ALA A 422 -3.69 3.71 5.26
CA ALA A 422 -3.37 2.33 5.58
C ALA A 422 -4.64 1.52 5.89
N GLY A 423 -5.60 2.12 6.62
CA GLY A 423 -6.84 1.48 7.05
C GLY A 423 -7.76 1.00 5.91
N VAL A 424 -7.86 1.72 4.79
CA VAL A 424 -8.74 1.34 3.67
C VAL A 424 -8.25 0.07 2.94
N LYS A 425 -6.93 -0.04 2.68
CA LYS A 425 -6.35 -1.27 2.12
C LYS A 425 -6.46 -2.43 3.11
N MET A 426 -6.14 -2.20 4.38
CA MET A 426 -6.30 -3.20 5.44
C MET A 426 -7.74 -3.71 5.53
N ALA A 427 -8.73 -2.82 5.41
CA ALA A 427 -10.14 -3.18 5.42
C ALA A 427 -10.53 -4.09 4.25
N TRP A 428 -10.03 -3.81 3.04
CA TRP A 428 -10.29 -4.66 1.88
C TRP A 428 -9.68 -6.06 2.04
N TYR A 429 -8.43 -6.15 2.50
CA TYR A 429 -7.81 -7.46 2.79
C TYR A 429 -8.53 -8.21 3.93
N THR A 430 -9.03 -7.50 4.94
CA THR A 430 -9.86 -8.10 6.01
C THR A 430 -11.15 -8.72 5.46
N ILE A 431 -11.78 -8.10 4.46
CA ILE A 431 -12.91 -8.71 3.75
C ILE A 431 -12.46 -9.92 2.93
N GLY A 432 -11.30 -9.85 2.30
CA GLY A 432 -10.69 -10.98 1.59
C GLY A 432 -10.50 -12.21 2.47
N MET A 433 -10.05 -12.05 3.72
CA MET A 433 -9.87 -13.15 4.66
C MET A 433 -11.22 -13.73 5.12
N ARG A 434 -12.22 -12.86 5.38
CA ARG A 434 -13.60 -13.31 5.67
C ARG A 434 -14.23 -14.08 4.52
N ARG A 435 -13.85 -13.77 3.27
CA ARG A 435 -14.24 -14.57 2.11
C ARG A 435 -13.64 -15.96 2.17
N LEU A 436 -12.35 -16.11 2.52
CA LEU A 436 -11.71 -17.43 2.67
C LEU A 436 -12.42 -18.30 3.73
N VAL A 437 -12.87 -17.68 4.82
CA VAL A 437 -13.64 -18.32 5.89
C VAL A 437 -14.99 -18.88 5.40
N GLY A 438 -15.61 -18.26 4.39
CA GLY A 438 -16.89 -18.71 3.83
C GLY A 438 -16.78 -19.86 2.83
N LEU A 439 -15.57 -20.31 2.48
CA LEU A 439 -15.39 -21.35 1.47
C LEU A 439 -15.52 -22.76 2.07
N PRO A 440 -16.05 -23.74 1.31
CA PRO A 440 -16.07 -25.13 1.72
C PRO A 440 -14.65 -25.63 2.02
N GLN A 441 -14.51 -26.39 3.10
CA GLN A 441 -13.23 -26.93 3.56
C GLN A 441 -12.80 -28.18 2.75
N GLU A 442 -13.72 -28.82 2.02
CA GLU A 442 -13.43 -29.96 1.16
C GLU A 442 -13.44 -29.63 -0.34
N PRO A 443 -12.46 -30.11 -1.11
CA PRO A 443 -12.36 -29.84 -2.54
C PRO A 443 -13.39 -30.64 -3.34
N LYS A 444 -14.27 -29.95 -4.07
CA LYS A 444 -14.97 -30.57 -5.21
C LYS A 444 -13.97 -30.71 -6.36
N CYS A 445 -13.50 -31.93 -6.58
CA CYS A 445 -12.85 -32.47 -7.79
C CYS A 445 -11.97 -31.51 -8.63
N GLY A 446 -10.64 -31.63 -8.48
CA GLY A 446 -9.70 -31.57 -9.62
C GLY A 446 -9.23 -30.20 -10.14
N LEU A 447 -9.88 -29.09 -9.79
CA LEU A 447 -9.36 -27.73 -10.03
C LEU A 447 -9.73 -26.88 -8.82
N ARG A 448 -8.76 -26.51 -7.96
CA ARG A 448 -9.02 -25.59 -6.82
C ARG A 448 -9.29 -24.18 -7.34
N GLY A 449 -10.48 -23.96 -7.88
CA GLY A 449 -10.94 -22.62 -8.23
C GLY A 449 -11.36 -21.87 -6.97
N PHE A 450 -10.42 -21.17 -6.31
CA PHE A 450 -10.85 -20.09 -5.42
C PHE A 450 -11.72 -19.14 -6.25
N PRO A 451 -12.88 -18.68 -5.75
CA PRO A 451 -13.68 -17.71 -6.49
C PRO A 451 -12.83 -16.51 -6.95
N PRO A 452 -13.23 -15.78 -7.99
CA PRO A 452 -12.55 -14.54 -8.33
C PRO A 452 -12.61 -13.56 -7.15
N VAL A 453 -11.52 -12.82 -6.95
CA VAL A 453 -11.44 -11.76 -5.94
C VAL A 453 -12.34 -10.59 -6.37
N ASP A 454 -13.24 -10.15 -5.48
CA ASP A 454 -14.13 -9.01 -5.74
C ASP A 454 -13.35 -7.68 -5.61
N TYR A 455 -12.78 -7.24 -6.73
CA TYR A 455 -12.13 -5.94 -6.85
C TYR A 455 -13.11 -4.76 -6.90
N SER A 456 -14.42 -5.00 -7.03
CA SER A 456 -15.45 -3.94 -7.08
C SER A 456 -15.78 -3.36 -5.70
N ALA A 457 -15.29 -3.97 -4.62
CA ALA A 457 -15.43 -3.44 -3.27
C ALA A 457 -14.63 -2.14 -3.09
N GLY A 458 -15.24 -1.01 -3.43
CA GLY A 458 -14.64 0.31 -3.26
C GLY A 458 -14.26 0.63 -1.80
N ALA A 459 -13.43 1.66 -1.61
CA ALA A 459 -12.87 2.06 -0.31
C ALA A 459 -13.91 2.15 0.83
N VAL A 460 -15.03 2.82 0.57
CA VAL A 460 -16.09 3.07 1.55
C VAL A 460 -16.80 1.78 1.95
N ARG A 461 -17.18 0.95 0.97
CA ARG A 461 -17.78 -0.37 1.22
C ARG A 461 -16.83 -1.22 2.06
N SER A 462 -15.54 -1.18 1.75
CA SER A 462 -14.53 -1.97 2.47
C SER A 462 -14.44 -1.59 3.95
N VAL A 463 -14.34 -0.30 4.26
CA VAL A 463 -14.29 0.17 5.65
C VAL A 463 -15.60 -0.11 6.39
N ILE A 464 -16.76 0.16 5.76
CA ILE A 464 -18.06 -0.08 6.38
C ILE A 464 -18.23 -1.58 6.67
N VAL A 465 -17.98 -2.45 5.70
CA VAL A 465 -18.14 -3.91 5.87
C VAL A 465 -17.12 -4.47 6.87
N MET A 466 -15.90 -3.92 6.92
CA MET A 466 -14.94 -4.30 7.96
C MET A 466 -15.51 -4.08 9.37
N TRP A 467 -16.04 -2.88 9.64
CA TRP A 467 -16.53 -2.48 10.96
C TRP A 467 -17.93 -2.99 11.29
N ALA A 468 -18.86 -2.95 10.33
CA ALA A 468 -20.26 -3.38 10.48
C ALA A 468 -20.43 -4.90 10.42
N TRP A 469 -19.33 -5.67 10.45
CA TRP A 469 -19.40 -7.11 10.51
C TRP A 469 -19.86 -7.58 11.88
N PHE A 470 -21.08 -8.09 11.93
CA PHE A 470 -21.60 -8.82 13.07
C PHE A 470 -21.57 -10.31 12.73
N GLU A 471 -21.23 -11.11 13.73
CA GLU A 471 -21.23 -12.56 13.58
C GLU A 471 -22.62 -13.03 13.12
N PRO A 472 -22.74 -13.91 12.11
CA PRO A 472 -24.04 -14.31 11.56
C PRO A 472 -25.02 -14.83 12.62
N GLU A 473 -24.53 -15.45 13.69
CA GLU A 473 -25.34 -15.94 14.81
C GLU A 473 -25.94 -14.83 15.68
N LEU A 474 -25.24 -13.71 15.88
CA LEU A 474 -25.80 -12.52 16.55
C LEU A 474 -26.85 -11.80 15.69
N GLY A 475 -26.67 -11.84 14.36
CA GLY A 475 -27.65 -11.33 13.40
C GLY A 475 -28.97 -12.12 13.41
N ALA A 476 -28.90 -13.43 13.69
CA ALA A 476 -30.06 -14.30 13.81
C ALA A 476 -30.80 -14.13 15.16
N ILE A 477 -30.07 -13.85 16.25
CA ILE A 477 -30.65 -13.78 17.61
C ILE A 477 -31.23 -12.40 17.93
N ALA A 478 -30.73 -11.31 17.34
CA ALA A 478 -31.23 -9.96 17.62
C ALA A 478 -31.21 -9.00 16.41
N PRO A 479 -32.06 -9.22 15.39
CA PRO A 479 -32.14 -8.37 14.19
C PRO A 479 -32.48 -6.90 14.48
N ASN A 480 -33.06 -6.62 15.66
CA ASN A 480 -33.37 -5.26 16.11
C ASN A 480 -32.15 -4.54 16.71
N ILE A 481 -31.22 -5.27 17.34
CA ILE A 481 -29.94 -4.73 17.85
C ILE A 481 -29.00 -4.43 16.67
N HIS A 482 -28.95 -5.31 15.67
CA HIS A 482 -28.23 -5.07 14.41
C HIS A 482 -28.72 -3.79 13.71
N ARG A 483 -30.05 -3.62 13.59
CA ARG A 483 -30.65 -2.40 13.02
C ARG A 483 -30.43 -1.16 13.88
N PHE A 484 -30.40 -1.28 15.20
CA PHE A 484 -30.10 -0.19 16.12
C PHE A 484 -28.66 0.30 15.97
N TRP A 485 -27.66 -0.59 15.95
CA TRP A 485 -26.27 -0.19 15.79
C TRP A 485 -25.95 0.35 14.38
N LEU A 486 -26.59 -0.19 13.33
CA LEU A 486 -26.51 0.41 12.00
C LEU A 486 -27.06 1.85 11.98
N ARG A 487 -28.13 2.12 12.74
CA ARG A 487 -28.67 3.49 12.90
C ARG A 487 -27.74 4.39 13.71
N VAL A 488 -27.08 3.87 14.75
CA VAL A 488 -26.11 4.62 15.56
C VAL A 488 -24.86 4.97 14.74
N ILE A 489 -24.32 4.01 13.98
CA ILE A 489 -23.17 4.23 13.07
C ILE A 489 -23.55 5.23 11.97
N ALA A 490 -24.74 5.10 11.40
CA ALA A 490 -25.27 6.07 10.45
C ALA A 490 -25.37 7.47 11.07
N MET A 491 -25.94 7.62 12.29
CA MET A 491 -25.99 8.90 13.00
C MET A 491 -24.60 9.50 13.24
N ILE A 492 -23.63 8.69 13.65
CA ILE A 492 -22.25 9.16 13.89
C ILE A 492 -21.62 9.63 12.58
N ALA A 493 -21.77 8.86 11.49
CA ALA A 493 -21.30 9.25 10.17
C ALA A 493 -21.98 10.54 9.68
N THR A 494 -23.29 10.68 9.90
CA THR A 494 -24.06 11.88 9.57
C THR A 494 -23.64 13.08 10.43
N GLY A 495 -23.37 12.89 11.72
CA GLY A 495 -22.86 13.92 12.62
C GLY A 495 -21.48 14.43 12.22
N ILE A 496 -20.59 13.54 11.78
CA ILE A 496 -19.27 13.89 11.23
C ILE A 496 -19.43 14.70 9.92
N MET A 497 -20.37 14.32 9.06
CA MET A 497 -20.67 15.03 7.81
C MET A 497 -21.27 16.42 8.05
N LEU A 498 -22.14 16.55 9.06
CA LEU A 498 -22.71 17.83 9.48
C LEU A 498 -21.64 18.75 10.09
N ALA A 499 -20.74 18.22 10.92
CA ALA A 499 -19.63 19.00 11.47
C ALA A 499 -18.68 19.51 10.36
N ALA A 500 -18.47 18.72 9.31
CA ALA A 500 -17.70 19.14 8.13
C ALA A 500 -18.43 20.24 7.32
N ALA A 501 -19.76 20.17 7.22
CA ALA A 501 -20.57 21.17 6.51
C ALA A 501 -20.62 22.52 7.24
N VAL A 502 -20.56 22.53 8.58
CA VAL A 502 -20.55 23.76 9.41
C VAL A 502 -19.18 24.47 9.39
N SER A 503 -18.13 23.81 8.92
CA SER A 503 -16.75 24.31 8.91
C SER A 503 -16.35 25.09 7.64
N LEU A 504 -17.29 25.39 6.74
CA LEU A 504 -17.05 26.22 5.55
C LEU A 504 -16.86 27.71 5.95
N PRO A 505 -15.86 28.42 5.41
CA PRO A 505 -15.68 29.84 5.71
C PRO A 505 -16.86 30.65 5.14
N ARG A 506 -17.50 31.46 5.98
CA ARG A 506 -18.53 32.39 5.52
C ARG A 506 -17.90 33.46 4.62
N PRO A 507 -18.53 33.83 3.49
CA PRO A 507 -18.04 34.91 2.65
C PRO A 507 -18.07 36.25 3.43
N PRO A 508 -17.11 37.16 3.17
CA PRO A 508 -17.04 38.43 3.87
C PRO A 508 -18.15 39.36 3.37
N GLY A 509 -18.96 39.87 4.32
CA GLY A 509 -19.94 40.93 4.06
C GLY A 509 -21.38 40.52 4.35
N LEU A 510 -21.73 40.38 5.63
CA LEU A 510 -23.10 40.49 6.13
C LEU A 510 -23.04 40.90 7.60
N HIS A 511 -23.36 42.16 7.86
CA HIS A 511 -23.47 42.72 9.21
C HIS A 511 -24.70 42.19 9.96
N HIS A 512 -24.56 42.16 11.28
CA HIS A 512 -25.50 41.77 12.33
C HIS A 512 -27.00 41.84 12.01
N HIS A 513 -27.76 40.80 12.37
CA HIS A 513 -28.93 40.93 13.26
C HIS A 513 -29.45 39.58 13.82
N SER A 514 -29.64 39.55 15.14
CA SER A 514 -30.53 38.69 15.98
C SER A 514 -30.22 37.20 16.17
N SER A 515 -29.93 36.83 17.42
CA SER A 515 -29.52 35.52 17.94
C SER A 515 -30.66 34.53 18.27
N LEU A 516 -31.89 34.75 17.79
CA LEU A 516 -33.02 33.80 18.00
C LEU A 516 -33.45 33.03 16.75
N ASN A 517 -33.21 33.56 15.55
CA ASN A 517 -33.66 32.92 14.30
C ASN A 517 -32.74 31.80 13.81
N THR A 518 -31.47 31.77 14.21
CA THR A 518 -30.54 30.71 13.78
C THR A 518 -30.82 29.36 14.44
N PHE A 519 -31.38 29.36 15.67
CA PHE A 519 -31.71 28.14 16.40
C PHE A 519 -32.99 27.47 15.85
N LEU A 520 -34.02 28.26 15.53
CA LEU A 520 -35.25 27.79 14.88
C LEU A 520 -35.03 27.32 13.43
N PHE A 521 -34.08 27.92 12.71
CA PHE A 521 -33.74 27.50 11.34
C PHE A 521 -32.97 26.15 11.31
N LEU A 522 -32.12 25.89 12.33
CA LEU A 522 -31.39 24.62 12.48
C LEU A 522 -32.32 23.47 12.90
N GLU A 523 -33.33 23.72 13.74
CA GLU A 523 -34.32 22.69 14.07
C GLU A 523 -35.26 22.39 12.89
N MET A 524 -35.69 23.39 12.11
CA MET A 524 -36.53 23.15 10.92
C MET A 524 -35.82 22.38 9.81
N LEU A 525 -34.50 22.57 9.64
CA LEU A 525 -33.68 21.78 8.71
C LEU A 525 -33.53 20.33 9.18
N SER A 526 -33.42 20.09 10.49
CA SER A 526 -33.34 18.73 11.04
C SER A 526 -34.60 17.90 10.79
N VAL A 527 -35.79 18.51 10.86
CA VAL A 527 -37.08 17.82 10.67
C VAL A 527 -37.41 17.60 9.18
N HIS A 528 -37.09 18.54 8.29
CA HIS A 528 -37.30 18.37 6.85
C HIS A 528 -36.31 17.38 6.22
N SER A 529 -35.07 17.30 6.72
CA SER A 529 -34.10 16.28 6.29
C SER A 529 -34.45 14.87 6.81
N LEU A 530 -35.10 14.74 7.96
CA LEU A 530 -35.61 13.46 8.48
C LEU A 530 -36.79 12.91 7.65
N ILE A 531 -37.67 13.78 7.16
CA ILE A 531 -38.81 13.40 6.29
C ILE A 531 -38.32 13.05 4.87
N ALA A 532 -37.36 13.80 4.33
CA ALA A 532 -36.74 13.49 3.03
C ALA A 532 -35.92 12.18 3.06
N ALA A 533 -35.23 11.88 4.17
CA ALA A 533 -34.50 10.63 4.35
C ALA A 533 -35.43 9.41 4.54
N CYS A 534 -36.62 9.59 5.11
CA CYS A 534 -37.62 8.52 5.21
C CYS A 534 -38.34 8.24 3.88
N LEU A 535 -38.50 9.25 3.01
CA LEU A 535 -39.11 9.09 1.68
C LEU A 535 -38.14 8.53 0.62
N PHE A 536 -36.82 8.62 0.85
CA PHE A 536 -35.80 8.06 -0.06
C PHE A 536 -35.54 6.54 0.09
N LEU A 537 -36.21 5.86 1.03
CA LEU A 537 -35.99 4.43 1.31
C LEU A 537 -37.06 3.50 0.73
N ARG A 538 -37.81 3.93 -0.30
CA ARG A 538 -38.78 3.08 -1.00
C ARG A 538 -38.72 3.16 -2.53
N THR A 539 -37.54 3.11 -3.14
CA THR A 539 -37.42 2.70 -4.56
C THR A 539 -35.98 2.27 -4.86
N PHE A 540 -35.64 1.00 -4.66
CA PHE A 540 -34.58 0.33 -5.43
C PHE A 540 -34.90 -1.16 -5.51
N ALA A 541 -35.68 -1.51 -6.52
CA ALA A 541 -35.74 -2.84 -7.11
C ALA A 541 -36.06 -2.68 -8.60
N ALA A 542 -35.04 -2.35 -9.39
CA ALA A 542 -34.99 -2.61 -10.83
C ALA A 542 -33.51 -2.55 -11.27
N PRO A 543 -33.03 -3.50 -12.08
CA PRO A 543 -31.67 -3.48 -12.59
C PRO A 543 -31.54 -2.34 -13.60
N THR A 544 -30.74 -1.33 -13.28
CA THR A 544 -30.28 -0.35 -14.27
C THR A 544 -29.25 -1.02 -15.18
N PRO A 545 -29.37 -0.92 -16.51
CA PRO A 545 -28.38 -1.48 -17.44
C PRO A 545 -26.99 -0.89 -17.21
N GLU A 546 -25.99 -1.76 -17.30
CA GLU A 546 -24.55 -1.46 -17.22
C GLU A 546 -24.14 -0.33 -18.19
N PRO A 547 -23.51 0.77 -17.73
CA PRO A 547 -23.07 1.85 -18.61
C PRO A 547 -21.75 1.59 -19.37
N TRP A 548 -21.21 0.35 -19.37
CA TRP A 548 -19.92 0.05 -19.99
C TRP A 548 -19.96 -1.09 -21.02
N LYS A 549 -21.15 -1.47 -21.49
CA LYS A 549 -21.28 -2.40 -22.61
C LYS A 549 -21.01 -1.79 -24.00
N ASN A 550 -20.57 -0.52 -24.09
CA ASN A 550 -20.21 0.10 -25.36
C ASN A 550 -18.91 0.93 -25.22
N ALA A 551 -17.79 0.42 -25.73
CA ALA A 551 -16.76 1.30 -26.31
C ALA A 551 -17.02 1.36 -27.83
N PRO A 552 -16.73 2.46 -28.56
CA PRO A 552 -16.48 3.85 -28.18
C PRO A 552 -17.66 4.79 -28.60
N THR A 553 -17.65 6.03 -28.13
CA THR A 553 -18.51 7.10 -28.64
C THR A 553 -18.26 7.32 -30.14
N LYS A 554 -19.27 7.02 -30.97
CA LYS A 554 -19.29 7.23 -32.43
C LYS A 554 -19.28 8.73 -32.79
N CYS A 555 -18.11 9.36 -32.76
CA CYS A 555 -17.89 10.62 -33.46
C CYS A 555 -17.39 10.31 -34.87
N ASP A 556 -18.05 10.86 -35.88
CA ASP A 556 -17.68 10.65 -37.28
C ASP A 556 -16.37 11.41 -37.61
N LEU A 557 -15.27 10.69 -37.83
CA LEU A 557 -13.95 11.25 -38.10
C LEU A 557 -13.67 11.45 -39.60
N THR A 558 -14.64 11.22 -40.48
CA THR A 558 -14.47 11.38 -41.93
C THR A 558 -14.09 12.79 -42.37
N ALA A 559 -14.46 13.81 -41.59
CA ALA A 559 -14.14 15.22 -41.84
C ALA A 559 -12.96 15.75 -41.01
N VAL A 560 -12.25 14.89 -40.27
CA VAL A 560 -11.09 15.30 -39.46
C VAL A 560 -9.84 15.19 -40.33
N GLU A 561 -9.27 16.34 -40.68
CA GLU A 561 -8.05 16.44 -41.47
C GLU A 561 -6.87 16.90 -40.60
N MET A 562 -5.72 16.26 -40.81
CA MET A 562 -4.46 16.65 -40.17
C MET A 562 -3.84 17.82 -40.95
N ASN A 563 -3.82 19.01 -40.34
CA ASN A 563 -3.28 20.22 -40.97
C ASN A 563 -1.75 20.22 -40.99
N LEU A 564 -1.16 19.74 -42.09
CA LEU A 564 0.29 19.80 -42.32
C LEU A 564 0.68 21.10 -43.04
N PRO A 565 1.87 21.68 -42.78
CA PRO A 565 2.33 22.88 -43.48
C PRO A 565 2.37 22.69 -45.00
N ALA A 566 1.97 23.72 -45.75
CA ALA A 566 2.11 23.71 -47.21
C ALA A 566 3.59 23.54 -47.61
N ASN A 567 3.86 22.71 -48.63
CA ASN A 567 5.18 22.47 -49.23
C ASN A 567 6.17 21.58 -48.43
N GLN A 568 5.72 20.82 -47.43
CA GLN A 568 6.54 19.75 -46.82
C GLN A 568 6.22 18.38 -47.43
N THR A 569 7.23 17.50 -47.58
CA THR A 569 7.07 16.14 -48.14
C THR A 569 7.46 15.02 -47.17
N ALA A 570 7.90 15.35 -45.95
CA ALA A 570 8.45 14.40 -44.98
C ALA A 570 7.38 13.71 -44.12
N LEU A 571 6.21 14.33 -43.96
CA LEU A 571 5.03 13.75 -43.30
C LEU A 571 3.93 13.57 -44.35
N LEU A 572 3.60 12.33 -44.68
CA LEU A 572 2.56 12.01 -45.67
C LEU A 572 1.36 11.38 -44.97
N ALA A 573 0.30 12.15 -44.77
CA ALA A 573 -0.92 11.68 -44.14
C ALA A 573 -1.67 10.67 -45.04
N PRO A 574 -2.22 9.56 -44.49
CA PRO A 574 -3.11 8.68 -45.24
C PRO A 574 -4.36 9.42 -45.75
N MET A 575 -4.89 9.02 -46.93
CA MET A 575 -6.17 9.52 -47.45
C MET A 575 -7.41 8.93 -46.74
N ARG A 576 -7.21 8.16 -45.67
CA ARG A 576 -8.27 7.57 -44.84
C ARG A 576 -8.39 8.38 -43.55
N PRO A 577 -9.59 8.48 -42.94
CA PRO A 577 -9.73 9.19 -41.66
C PRO A 577 -9.02 8.44 -40.52
N PRO A 578 -8.57 9.14 -39.46
CA PRO A 578 -7.97 8.51 -38.29
C PRO A 578 -9.02 7.68 -37.52
N HIS A 579 -8.56 6.65 -36.82
CA HIS A 579 -9.37 5.88 -35.87
C HIS A 579 -9.52 6.60 -34.54
N PHE A 580 -8.46 7.31 -34.10
CA PHE A 580 -8.47 8.12 -32.87
C PHE A 580 -7.65 9.39 -33.05
N VAL A 581 -8.11 10.46 -32.40
CA VAL A 581 -7.31 11.66 -32.15
C VAL A 581 -7.14 11.81 -30.65
N ALA A 582 -5.90 11.80 -30.19
CA ALA A 582 -5.57 11.85 -28.77
C ALA A 582 -4.75 13.10 -28.41
N LEU A 583 -5.02 13.69 -27.25
CA LEU A 583 -4.16 14.69 -26.63
C LEU A 583 -3.20 13.98 -25.68
N GLY A 584 -1.90 14.10 -25.92
CA GLY A 584 -0.86 13.57 -25.05
C GLY A 584 -0.30 14.64 -24.10
N LEU A 585 -0.15 14.28 -22.84
CA LEU A 585 0.41 15.13 -21.79
C LEU A 585 1.52 14.37 -21.06
N GLY A 586 2.74 14.91 -21.02
CA GLY A 586 3.87 14.14 -20.51
C GLY A 586 5.20 14.85 -20.44
N PHE A 587 6.27 14.06 -20.51
CA PHE A 587 7.66 14.48 -20.46
C PHE A 587 8.48 13.89 -21.60
N GLN A 588 9.38 14.69 -22.14
CA GLN A 588 10.50 14.25 -22.97
C GLN A 588 11.73 14.12 -22.09
N ASN A 589 12.41 12.98 -22.15
CA ASN A 589 13.57 12.70 -21.32
C ASN A 589 14.86 12.81 -22.14
N TYR A 590 15.87 13.45 -21.56
CA TYR A 590 17.15 13.68 -22.19
C TYR A 590 18.32 13.30 -21.29
N THR A 591 19.40 12.80 -21.89
CA THR A 591 20.71 12.63 -21.26
C THR A 591 21.69 13.64 -21.84
N CYS A 592 22.60 14.15 -21.01
CA CYS A 592 23.70 14.98 -21.50
C CYS A 592 24.78 14.10 -22.12
N ASN A 593 25.19 14.40 -23.36
CA ASN A 593 26.36 13.76 -23.96
C ASN A 593 27.62 14.52 -23.53
N PRO A 594 28.53 13.91 -22.74
CA PRO A 594 29.71 14.59 -22.22
C PRO A 594 30.68 15.05 -23.30
N SER A 595 30.70 14.36 -24.45
CA SER A 595 31.65 14.63 -25.54
C SER A 595 31.20 15.77 -26.44
N THR A 596 29.90 16.01 -26.54
CA THR A 596 29.32 17.04 -27.42
C THR A 596 28.70 18.20 -26.66
N SER A 597 28.59 18.11 -25.32
CA SER A 597 27.93 19.09 -24.46
C SER A 597 26.49 19.41 -24.88
N THR A 598 25.82 18.44 -25.52
CA THR A 598 24.44 18.55 -26.02
C THR A 598 23.56 17.45 -25.43
N TYR A 599 22.27 17.74 -25.31
CA TYR A 599 21.28 16.75 -24.88
C TYR A 599 20.89 15.82 -26.02
N SER A 600 20.80 14.52 -25.74
CA SER A 600 20.21 13.51 -26.62
C SER A 600 18.96 12.92 -25.98
N SER A 601 17.92 12.67 -26.78
CA SER A 601 16.67 12.10 -26.27
C SER A 601 16.89 10.63 -25.89
N ILE A 602 16.37 10.24 -24.72
CA ILE A 602 16.38 8.87 -24.19
C ILE A 602 14.95 8.31 -24.06
N GLY A 603 13.98 8.95 -24.72
CA GLY A 603 12.58 8.56 -24.76
C GLY A 603 11.64 9.62 -24.19
N ALA A 604 10.36 9.28 -24.13
CA ALA A 604 9.29 10.11 -23.61
C ALA A 604 8.29 9.26 -22.84
N VAL A 605 7.51 9.89 -21.96
CA VAL A 605 6.34 9.27 -21.33
C VAL A 605 5.19 10.27 -21.36
N ALA A 606 4.04 9.88 -21.87
CA ALA A 606 2.83 10.68 -21.86
C ALA A 606 1.58 9.85 -21.59
N LEU A 607 0.57 10.45 -20.98
CA LEU A 607 -0.78 9.90 -20.94
C LEU A 607 -1.59 10.47 -22.11
N LEU A 608 -2.43 9.63 -22.72
CA LEU A 608 -3.16 9.93 -23.95
C LEU A 608 -4.66 9.98 -23.68
N PHE A 609 -5.31 11.02 -24.18
CA PHE A 609 -6.70 11.31 -23.87
C PHE A 609 -7.52 11.52 -25.13
N ASP A 610 -8.72 10.97 -25.17
CA ASP A 610 -9.59 11.05 -26.33
C ASP A 610 -10.07 12.50 -26.53
N ILE A 611 -9.73 13.04 -27.70
CA ILE A 611 -10.24 14.33 -28.18
C ILE A 611 -10.92 14.18 -29.55
N SER A 612 -11.21 12.94 -29.97
CA SER A 612 -11.78 12.61 -31.29
C SER A 612 -13.11 13.34 -31.54
N CYS A 613 -13.91 13.54 -30.48
CA CYS A 613 -15.18 14.28 -30.56
C CYS A 613 -15.03 15.81 -30.42
N MET A 614 -13.88 16.29 -29.95
CA MET A 614 -13.63 17.71 -29.68
C MET A 614 -13.00 18.43 -30.86
N ASP A 615 -12.35 17.71 -31.78
CA ASP A 615 -11.57 18.32 -32.87
C ASP A 615 -12.43 19.07 -33.91
N LYS A 616 -13.76 18.86 -33.89
CA LYS A 616 -14.75 19.57 -34.74
C LYS A 616 -15.13 20.98 -34.24
N ALA A 617 -14.79 21.35 -33.00
CA ALA A 617 -15.16 22.65 -32.42
C ALA A 617 -14.08 23.71 -32.72
N PRO A 618 -14.43 25.00 -32.94
CA PRO A 618 -13.44 26.08 -33.14
C PRO A 618 -12.41 26.22 -32.00
N ALA A 619 -12.71 25.68 -30.82
CA ALA A 619 -11.84 25.62 -29.65
C ALA A 619 -10.78 24.50 -29.69
N SER A 620 -10.76 23.63 -30.71
CA SER A 620 -9.84 22.48 -30.81
C SER A 620 -8.43 22.83 -31.29
N THR A 621 -8.23 24.00 -31.88
CA THR A 621 -6.95 24.40 -32.49
C THR A 621 -5.87 24.74 -31.45
N SER A 622 -6.24 25.02 -30.21
CA SER A 622 -5.33 25.44 -29.12
C SER A 622 -5.41 24.58 -27.86
N ILE A 623 -6.06 23.41 -27.93
CA ILE A 623 -6.25 22.53 -26.77
C ILE A 623 -4.92 22.05 -26.17
N GLN A 624 -3.93 21.78 -27.02
CA GLN A 624 -2.56 21.47 -26.63
C GLN A 624 -1.90 22.61 -25.85
N GLN A 625 -2.12 23.87 -26.27
CA GLN A 625 -1.54 25.04 -25.60
C GLN A 625 -2.22 25.25 -24.24
N SER A 626 -3.54 25.15 -24.19
CA SER A 626 -4.32 25.26 -22.96
C SER A 626 -3.90 24.19 -21.94
N ALA A 627 -3.67 22.97 -22.43
CA ALA A 627 -3.23 21.85 -21.61
C ALA A 627 -1.77 22.01 -21.16
N PHE A 628 -0.88 22.52 -22.03
CA PHE A 628 0.50 22.83 -21.66
C PHE A 628 0.59 23.93 -20.60
N ASP A 629 -0.22 24.97 -20.72
CA ASP A 629 -0.30 26.08 -19.77
C ASP A 629 -0.80 25.61 -18.40
N ALA A 630 -1.84 24.78 -18.38
CA ALA A 630 -2.33 24.14 -17.16
C ALA A 630 -1.27 23.20 -16.57
N TRP A 631 -0.57 22.44 -17.41
CA TRP A 631 0.48 21.49 -16.98
C TRP A 631 1.72 22.19 -16.44
N SER A 632 2.10 23.32 -17.03
CA SER A 632 3.25 24.11 -16.62
C SER A 632 3.02 24.80 -15.28
N ARG A 633 1.79 25.26 -15.01
CA ARG A 633 1.38 25.86 -13.73
C ARG A 633 1.05 24.86 -12.63
N ALA A 634 0.85 23.59 -12.97
CA ALA A 634 0.50 22.56 -12.01
C ALA A 634 1.64 22.30 -11.01
N ALA A 635 1.31 22.36 -9.72
CA ALA A 635 2.23 21.99 -8.64
C ALA A 635 2.66 20.52 -8.79
N PRO A 636 3.86 20.12 -8.31
CA PRO A 636 4.38 18.74 -8.44
C PRO A 636 3.47 17.65 -7.87
N THR A 637 2.49 18.04 -7.04
CA THR A 637 1.51 17.16 -6.38
C THR A 637 0.24 16.93 -7.21
N ILE A 638 0.02 17.66 -8.31
CA ILE A 638 -1.15 17.54 -9.17
C ILE A 638 -0.91 16.45 -10.22
N THR A 639 -1.86 15.52 -10.36
CA THR A 639 -1.78 14.45 -11.35
C THR A 639 -2.04 14.98 -12.77
N LEU A 640 -1.41 14.37 -13.78
CA LEU A 640 -1.66 14.68 -15.20
C LEU A 640 -3.15 14.61 -15.57
N GLN A 641 -3.90 13.68 -14.96
CA GLN A 641 -5.35 13.55 -15.09
C GLN A 641 -6.11 14.80 -14.58
N ALA A 642 -5.69 15.38 -13.46
CA ALA A 642 -6.34 16.56 -12.87
C ALA A 642 -6.10 17.82 -13.70
N VAL A 643 -4.94 17.92 -14.36
CA VAL A 643 -4.65 18.99 -15.30
C VAL A 643 -5.57 18.92 -16.51
N LEU A 644 -5.91 17.72 -16.98
CA LEU A 644 -6.78 17.55 -18.14
C LEU A 644 -8.26 17.78 -17.85
N ALA A 645 -8.72 17.41 -16.65
CA ALA A 645 -10.04 17.78 -16.17
C ALA A 645 -10.26 19.31 -16.22
N SER A 646 -9.18 20.10 -16.05
CA SER A 646 -9.24 21.56 -16.13
C SER A 646 -9.35 22.11 -17.55
N VAL A 647 -9.01 21.32 -18.58
CA VAL A 647 -9.14 21.69 -20.00
C VAL A 647 -10.27 20.96 -20.72
N GLY A 648 -11.18 20.33 -19.97
CA GLY A 648 -12.47 19.86 -20.49
C GLY A 648 -12.48 18.45 -21.10
N THR A 649 -11.47 17.62 -20.85
CA THR A 649 -11.47 16.19 -21.26
C THR A 649 -11.03 15.28 -20.11
N ASN A 650 -11.68 14.11 -19.98
CA ASN A 650 -11.38 13.09 -18.95
C ASN A 650 -11.31 11.66 -19.51
N ALA A 651 -11.42 11.48 -20.83
CA ALA A 651 -11.45 10.17 -21.47
C ALA A 651 -10.02 9.65 -21.68
N LEU A 652 -9.47 8.92 -20.71
CA LEU A 652 -8.14 8.30 -20.84
C LEU A 652 -8.19 7.18 -21.90
N LEU A 653 -7.40 7.30 -22.96
CA LEU A 653 -7.24 6.27 -23.99
C LEU A 653 -6.13 5.28 -23.62
N GLY A 654 -5.04 5.77 -23.04
CA GLY A 654 -3.87 4.94 -22.79
C GLY A 654 -2.63 5.74 -22.41
N SER A 655 -1.47 5.13 -22.63
CA SER A 655 -0.18 5.75 -22.38
C SER A 655 0.76 5.60 -23.56
N HIS A 656 1.70 6.54 -23.68
CA HIS A 656 2.77 6.53 -24.64
C HIS A 656 4.10 6.47 -23.88
N TYR A 657 4.95 5.51 -24.22
CA TYR A 657 6.30 5.38 -23.66
C TYR A 657 7.23 4.71 -24.67
N PHE A 658 8.47 4.39 -24.27
CA PHE A 658 9.44 3.74 -25.13
C PHE A 658 9.79 2.35 -24.60
N VAL A 659 9.90 1.38 -25.50
CA VAL A 659 10.27 -0.01 -25.23
C VAL A 659 11.50 -0.40 -26.05
N PRO A 660 12.22 -1.48 -25.70
CA PRO A 660 13.27 -2.02 -26.57
C PRO A 660 12.74 -2.28 -27.98
N SER A 661 13.49 -1.84 -29.01
CA SER A 661 13.07 -1.96 -30.40
C SER A 661 12.84 -3.44 -30.78
N PRO A 662 11.67 -3.81 -31.32
CA PRO A 662 11.41 -5.18 -31.79
C PRO A 662 12.30 -5.58 -32.99
N THR A 663 12.87 -4.60 -33.69
CA THR A 663 13.58 -4.81 -34.96
C THR A 663 15.09 -4.54 -34.87
N GLY A 664 15.67 -4.30 -33.68
CA GLY A 664 17.11 -4.08 -33.54
C GLY A 664 17.58 -3.53 -32.19
N THR A 665 18.79 -2.95 -32.16
CA THR A 665 19.36 -2.30 -30.97
C THR A 665 18.85 -0.86 -30.84
N GLY A 666 18.11 -0.57 -29.78
CA GLY A 666 17.60 0.78 -29.50
C GLY A 666 16.27 0.76 -28.76
N ILE A 667 15.59 1.90 -28.76
CA ILE A 667 14.24 2.06 -28.19
C ILE A 667 13.25 2.49 -29.27
N SER A 668 12.03 1.96 -29.21
CA SER A 668 10.91 2.28 -30.09
C SER A 668 9.76 2.90 -29.29
N PRO A 669 9.06 3.91 -29.83
CA PRO A 669 7.84 4.42 -29.23
C PRO A 669 6.72 3.38 -29.25
N GLU A 670 6.03 3.25 -28.14
CA GLU A 670 4.82 2.44 -27.96
C GLU A 670 3.65 3.33 -27.54
N TRP A 671 2.46 3.04 -28.08
CA TRP A 671 1.18 3.56 -27.63
C TRP A 671 0.35 2.38 -27.13
N ASP A 672 0.05 2.35 -25.84
CA ASP A 672 -0.63 1.25 -25.17
C ASP A 672 -2.00 1.71 -24.65
N PHE A 673 -3.07 1.21 -25.28
CA PHE A 673 -4.46 1.45 -24.90
C PHE A 673 -5.06 0.21 -24.20
N SER A 674 -4.27 -0.81 -23.89
CA SER A 674 -4.75 -2.10 -23.40
C SER A 674 -5.41 -2.02 -22.01
N VAL A 675 -4.93 -1.12 -21.15
CA VAL A 675 -5.43 -0.97 -19.77
C VAL A 675 -6.83 -0.36 -19.75
N PRO A 676 -7.12 0.79 -20.40
CA PRO A 676 -8.47 1.36 -20.39
C PRO A 676 -9.47 0.59 -21.27
N SER A 677 -8.99 -0.06 -22.34
CA SER A 677 -9.86 -0.79 -23.28
C SER A 677 -10.12 -2.26 -22.89
N HIS A 678 -9.41 -2.79 -21.90
CA HIS A 678 -9.38 -4.22 -21.57
C HIS A 678 -9.04 -5.13 -22.76
N ASN A 679 -8.35 -4.61 -23.78
CA ASN A 679 -7.93 -5.34 -24.96
C ASN A 679 -6.40 -5.36 -25.06
N THR A 680 -5.78 -6.50 -24.76
CA THR A 680 -4.32 -6.68 -24.78
C THR A 680 -3.69 -6.48 -26.17
N SER A 681 -4.49 -6.50 -27.24
CA SER A 681 -4.03 -6.25 -28.60
C SER A 681 -4.08 -4.76 -28.99
N ALA A 682 -4.69 -3.90 -28.17
CA ALA A 682 -4.79 -2.45 -28.40
C ALA A 682 -3.47 -1.72 -28.08
N ILE A 683 -2.37 -2.17 -28.69
CA ILE A 683 -1.06 -1.53 -28.63
C ILE A 683 -0.55 -1.25 -30.05
N VAL A 684 0.32 -0.26 -30.21
CA VAL A 684 1.18 -0.12 -31.40
C VAL A 684 2.58 0.26 -30.96
N ILE A 685 3.56 -0.56 -31.34
CA ILE A 685 4.98 -0.23 -31.28
C ILE A 685 5.38 0.20 -32.69
N GLY A 686 6.07 1.32 -32.80
CA GLY A 686 6.37 1.87 -34.11
C GLY A 686 7.82 2.30 -34.30
N THR A 687 8.18 2.51 -35.57
CA THR A 687 9.49 3.01 -35.99
C THR A 687 9.31 4.34 -36.71
N LYS A 688 10.12 5.33 -36.33
CA LYS A 688 10.08 6.69 -36.92
C LYS A 688 10.37 6.62 -38.42
N VAL A 689 9.51 7.23 -39.23
CA VAL A 689 9.66 7.28 -40.70
C VAL A 689 9.89 8.68 -41.25
N GLY A 690 9.53 9.73 -40.51
CA GLY A 690 9.78 11.11 -40.90
C GLY A 690 9.57 12.08 -39.75
N ASN A 691 10.18 13.25 -39.83
CA ASN A 691 9.89 14.39 -38.96
C ASN A 691 10.09 15.71 -39.70
N ILE A 692 9.42 16.74 -39.20
CA ILE A 692 9.69 18.14 -39.53
C ILE A 692 9.86 18.93 -38.22
N PRO A 693 10.67 20.00 -38.19
CA PRO A 693 10.69 20.92 -37.08
C PRO A 693 9.29 21.47 -36.77
N ALA A 694 8.98 21.69 -35.50
CA ALA A 694 7.68 22.22 -35.09
C ALA A 694 7.42 23.58 -35.80
N PRO A 695 6.36 23.71 -36.62
CA PRO A 695 6.16 24.90 -37.47
C PRO A 695 5.92 26.21 -36.70
N ASN A 696 5.43 26.12 -35.47
CA ASN A 696 5.09 27.27 -34.63
C ASN A 696 6.31 27.83 -33.86
N ASN A 697 7.16 26.96 -33.31
CA ASN A 697 8.37 27.31 -32.58
C ASN A 697 9.29 26.09 -32.39
N SER A 698 10.21 25.87 -33.33
CA SER A 698 11.11 24.71 -33.31
C SER A 698 12.16 24.71 -32.19
N THR A 699 12.41 25.85 -31.54
CA THR A 699 13.38 25.95 -30.43
C THR A 699 12.75 25.59 -29.08
N ALA A 700 11.43 25.70 -28.95
CA ALA A 700 10.70 25.34 -27.72
C ALA A 700 9.93 24.01 -27.84
N ASN A 701 9.44 23.70 -29.04
CA ASN A 701 8.53 22.58 -29.27
C ASN A 701 9.25 21.43 -29.98
N VAL A 702 9.01 20.21 -29.51
CA VAL A 702 9.56 19.01 -30.16
C VAL A 702 8.99 18.82 -31.56
N ASP A 703 9.80 18.25 -32.45
CA ASP A 703 9.44 18.00 -33.84
C ASP A 703 8.12 17.24 -34.00
N TRP A 704 7.44 17.57 -35.09
CA TRP A 704 6.33 16.75 -35.57
C TRP A 704 6.90 15.52 -36.25
N LEU A 705 6.31 14.36 -36.01
CA LEU A 705 6.84 13.10 -36.52
C LEU A 705 5.76 12.13 -36.96
N ALA A 706 6.14 11.25 -37.87
CA ALA A 706 5.35 10.10 -38.32
C ALA A 706 6.07 8.81 -37.92
N VAL A 707 5.27 7.83 -37.48
CA VAL A 707 5.73 6.52 -37.05
C VAL A 707 4.87 5.45 -37.72
N ASN A 708 5.52 4.46 -38.33
CA ASN A 708 4.83 3.28 -38.82
C ASN A 708 4.78 2.22 -37.72
N GLY A 709 3.61 1.62 -37.51
CA GLY A 709 3.43 0.47 -36.64
C GLY A 709 4.18 -0.74 -37.19
N VAL A 710 5.00 -1.36 -36.34
CA VAL A 710 5.73 -2.60 -36.66
C VAL A 710 5.20 -3.79 -35.87
N GLN A 711 4.51 -3.54 -34.75
CA GLN A 711 3.91 -4.56 -33.90
C GLN A 711 2.68 -4.01 -33.17
N GLY A 712 1.67 -4.85 -32.98
CA GLY A 712 0.40 -4.48 -32.36
C GLY A 712 -0.70 -4.17 -33.38
N SER A 713 -1.95 -4.07 -32.91
CA SER A 713 -3.12 -3.87 -33.78
C SER A 713 -3.87 -2.56 -33.53
N LEU A 714 -3.30 -1.64 -32.74
CA LEU A 714 -3.97 -0.38 -32.41
C LEU A 714 -4.01 0.59 -33.60
N ALA A 715 -2.90 0.71 -34.33
CA ALA A 715 -2.76 1.58 -35.48
C ALA A 715 -1.65 1.09 -36.41
N SER A 716 -1.83 1.31 -37.70
CA SER A 716 -0.82 1.10 -38.73
C SER A 716 0.15 2.29 -38.83
N GLN A 717 -0.33 3.50 -38.53
CA GLN A 717 0.50 4.72 -38.48
C GLN A 717 0.07 5.63 -37.34
N VAL A 718 1.05 6.27 -36.70
CA VAL A 718 0.83 7.27 -35.67
C VAL A 718 1.58 8.55 -36.01
N PHE A 719 0.88 9.68 -36.01
CA PHE A 719 1.45 11.01 -36.18
C PHE A 719 1.42 11.76 -34.86
N ARG A 720 2.52 12.43 -34.52
CA ARG A 720 2.58 13.41 -33.44
C ARG A 720 2.72 14.79 -34.04
N ILE A 721 1.69 15.62 -33.90
CA ILE A 721 1.66 17.00 -34.42
C ILE A 721 1.15 17.96 -33.34
N ASP A 722 1.08 19.25 -33.64
CA ASP A 722 0.65 20.30 -32.71
C ASP A 722 1.35 20.19 -31.33
N THR A 723 2.67 20.12 -31.36
CA THR A 723 3.52 20.00 -30.17
C THR A 723 3.69 21.35 -29.46
N VAL A 724 3.68 21.33 -28.13
CA VAL A 724 4.02 22.46 -27.26
C VAL A 724 4.99 21.97 -26.18
N GLY A 725 6.14 22.62 -26.08
CA GLY A 725 7.23 22.27 -25.18
C GLY A 725 8.01 21.02 -25.59
N GLY A 726 8.82 20.54 -24.64
CA GLY A 726 9.59 19.31 -24.75
C GLY A 726 11.01 19.48 -25.29
N GLN A 727 11.42 20.64 -25.84
CA GLN A 727 12.83 20.84 -26.23
C GLN A 727 13.73 21.05 -25.00
N PRO A 728 14.93 20.43 -24.95
CA PRO A 728 15.87 20.65 -23.87
C PRO A 728 16.57 22.01 -24.02
N PRO A 729 17.27 22.50 -22.98
CA PRO A 729 18.20 23.61 -23.11
C PRO A 729 19.25 23.32 -24.20
N THR A 730 19.80 24.37 -24.81
CA THR A 730 20.73 24.25 -25.96
C THR A 730 22.06 23.57 -25.64
N SER A 731 22.47 23.55 -24.37
CA SER A 731 23.72 22.93 -23.93
C SER A 731 23.61 22.34 -22.53
N CYS A 732 24.53 21.44 -22.20
CA CYS A 732 24.67 20.81 -20.90
C CYS A 732 26.16 20.71 -20.50
N ALA A 733 26.44 20.73 -19.20
CA ALA A 733 27.78 20.49 -18.69
C ALA A 733 28.06 18.98 -18.58
N ALA A 734 29.29 18.54 -18.83
CA ALA A 734 29.68 17.14 -18.64
C ALA A 734 29.35 16.67 -17.21
N GLY A 735 28.61 15.55 -17.09
CA GLY A 735 28.12 15.04 -15.81
C GLY A 735 26.79 15.65 -15.33
N SER A 736 26.13 16.48 -16.14
CA SER A 736 24.76 16.96 -15.84
C SER A 736 23.80 15.78 -15.71
N ALA A 737 22.92 15.82 -14.72
CA ALA A 737 21.87 14.82 -14.54
C ALA A 737 20.91 14.79 -15.73
N ASN A 738 20.25 13.65 -15.94
CA ASN A 738 19.17 13.53 -16.92
C ASN A 738 18.06 14.53 -16.60
N ILE A 739 17.47 15.11 -17.64
CA ILE A 739 16.39 16.09 -17.51
C ILE A 739 15.11 15.57 -18.14
N SER A 740 13.99 16.01 -17.58
CA SER A 740 12.64 15.75 -18.10
C SER A 740 11.98 17.07 -18.42
N VAL A 741 11.63 17.29 -19.68
CA VAL A 741 11.00 18.51 -20.16
C VAL A 741 9.53 18.24 -20.41
N LYS A 742 8.64 19.02 -19.77
CA LYS A 742 7.19 18.92 -19.97
C LYS A 742 6.85 19.17 -21.44
N TYR A 743 5.91 18.39 -21.99
CA TYR A 743 5.37 18.62 -23.32
C TYR A 743 3.91 18.20 -23.43
N THR A 744 3.24 18.73 -24.44
CA THR A 744 1.93 18.27 -24.90
C THR A 744 1.94 18.11 -26.42
N ALA A 745 1.15 17.19 -26.97
CA ALA A 745 1.03 17.01 -28.41
C ALA A 745 -0.30 16.36 -28.79
N LYS A 746 -0.75 16.56 -30.03
CA LYS A 746 -1.82 15.75 -30.62
C LYS A 746 -1.26 14.50 -31.29
N TYR A 747 -1.95 13.40 -31.12
CA TYR A 747 -1.64 12.11 -31.73
C TYR A 747 -2.79 11.68 -32.65
N PHE A 748 -2.49 11.45 -33.92
CA PHE A 748 -3.44 10.91 -34.90
C PHE A 748 -3.07 9.46 -35.19
N LEU A 749 -4.00 8.54 -34.93
CA LEU A 749 -3.80 7.10 -35.07
C LEU A 749 -4.64 6.57 -36.24
N TYR A 750 -4.00 5.95 -37.24
CA TYR A 750 -4.59 5.47 -38.50
C TYR A 750 -4.49 3.97 -38.72
#